data_AF-A0A930SLJ5-F1
#
_entry.id   AF-A0A930SLJ5-F1
#
_cell.length_a   1.000
_cell.length_b   1.000
_cell.length_c   1.000
_cell.angle_alpha   90.00
_cell.angle_beta   90.00
_cell.angle_gamma   90.00
#
_symmetry.space_group_name_H-M   'P 1'
#
loop_
_entity.id
_entity.type
_entity.pdbx_description
1 polymer ?
#
loop_
_entity_poly.entity_id
_entity_poly.type
_entity_poly.pdbx_seq_one_letter_code
_entity_poly.pdbx_strand_id
1 'polypeptide(L)'
;MATVSFQQWQSESEPTLTLRSFPDQPLVLDHDAHVFVPQIAHGQPVCRQTWVQRCAAEIATAIATTGTNSGRSVESLLLILPDKTRTQMAANVLVDGVLALLANGTDVAVTLLYGLGTHPFMDAADLEKLLGSDRYRALQARNIPIHQQSTKAVTNPMTFVSVWQDNPNQEIFGKRIKDLKEPLLMAWANANRHGARLWVGLFPSVVRQRWEEVVELLRSLQANRQPNAQPIELDCRDPDLNRVLRAALEPDAAEVIHIPVTRLELAVEPEANLDIRFLDRHGETGVCLRTGERYLMEVPEYLLTHDLTIVAGDTRIHPYEGRYGSGGINKMLAVGIASLNEIRRSHSTRILTHPLTCAGEPRSPFVQRVAATARSIRDTMLTHPNTRSLAAPYGLTMIGKSEEDIWGMAFSQHESARRELAVTLTQRYTVPIARHLDVVVSDVEPYKGTDITAGARALQYLCDWHRPDNVLLNRPDQGCVALLFNPCNEPKNNAGIGNDGTKLHMDVLGDFLQGLRPQLSRNLEQARSLTAVQQTLTIARQTVLARWQQHLCSNSEVTDWLEELQRLAYAGQQQASHGQVPRDMLKFLYERMDRYRRGANHVNRAIARIEYEFQRSQNWGTLIHALKDLATLYQEHEGLGEGGQRTLRLLKLCRTFKTLLFATDRPAVLDYLDWLDPEVTDDLPDSLRAQFHRQGIRASVLGLVPVNLNQVSVNEAMHRAIAYGRWHKPQTPQLALGVLTCPLILKNPQQAM
;
A
#
# COMPACT_ATOMS: atom_id res chain seq x y z
N MET A 1 -9.30 -20.17 27.02
CA MET A 1 -8.56 -20.51 25.79
C MET A 1 -8.76 -21.98 25.54
N ALA A 2 -9.68 -22.35 24.66
CA ALA A 2 -9.72 -23.71 24.15
C ALA A 2 -8.68 -23.77 23.01
N THR A 3 -7.48 -24.24 23.31
CA THR A 3 -6.74 -25.00 22.30
C THR A 3 -7.73 -26.07 21.87
N VAL A 4 -8.12 -26.13 20.60
CA VAL A 4 -8.66 -27.39 20.08
C VAL A 4 -7.49 -28.35 20.26
N SER A 5 -7.47 -29.07 21.38
CA SER A 5 -6.51 -30.13 21.56
C SER A 5 -6.85 -31.12 20.46
N PHE A 6 -5.86 -31.41 19.64
CA PHE A 6 -5.87 -32.50 18.66
C PHE A 6 -6.03 -33.89 19.32
N GLN A 7 -6.56 -33.97 20.55
CA GLN A 7 -6.81 -35.21 21.28
C GLN A 7 -8.02 -35.99 20.76
N GLN A 8 -8.71 -35.54 19.71
CA GLN A 8 -9.74 -36.34 19.03
C GLN A 8 -9.26 -37.03 17.74
N TRP A 9 -7.97 -37.01 17.42
CA TRP A 9 -7.40 -37.70 16.24
C TRP A 9 -6.57 -38.93 16.64
N GLN A 10 -7.12 -39.78 17.52
CA GLN A 10 -6.62 -41.15 17.76
C GLN A 10 -7.30 -42.15 16.81
N SER A 11 -7.19 -41.92 15.50
CA SER A 11 -7.46 -42.96 14.50
C SER A 11 -6.15 -43.28 13.80
N GLU A 12 -5.89 -44.55 13.50
CA GLU A 12 -4.65 -45.06 12.86
C GLU A 12 -4.42 -44.55 11.42
N SER A 13 -5.13 -43.51 10.97
CA SER A 13 -4.99 -42.92 9.64
C SER A 13 -4.21 -41.61 9.69
N GLU A 14 -3.28 -41.44 8.75
CA GLU A 14 -2.47 -40.23 8.63
C GLU A 14 -3.35 -38.99 8.45
N PRO A 15 -3.06 -37.88 9.13
CA PRO A 15 -3.86 -36.66 9.04
C PRO A 15 -3.87 -36.11 7.60
N THR A 16 -5.03 -35.99 6.96
CA THR A 16 -5.16 -35.43 5.60
C THR A 16 -5.76 -34.03 5.58
N LEU A 17 -5.28 -33.17 4.68
CA LEU A 17 -5.80 -31.83 4.42
C LEU A 17 -6.18 -31.66 2.94
N THR A 18 -7.43 -31.27 2.68
CA THR A 18 -7.87 -30.90 1.33
C THR A 18 -7.41 -29.48 0.98
N LEU A 19 -6.60 -29.36 -0.07
CA LEU A 19 -6.16 -28.07 -0.60
C LEU A 19 -7.29 -27.42 -1.42
N ARG A 20 -7.44 -26.09 -1.34
CA ARG A 20 -8.38 -25.33 -2.17
C ARG A 20 -7.90 -25.19 -3.60
N SER A 21 -6.59 -25.06 -3.79
CA SER A 21 -5.95 -24.99 -5.11
C SER A 21 -6.10 -26.28 -5.90
N PHE A 22 -6.03 -27.43 -5.22
CA PHE A 22 -6.05 -28.77 -5.80
C PHE A 22 -6.95 -29.70 -4.96
N PRO A 23 -8.29 -29.53 -5.02
CA PRO A 23 -9.22 -30.23 -4.13
C PRO A 23 -9.27 -31.74 -4.35
N ASP A 24 -8.91 -32.21 -5.53
CA ASP A 24 -8.93 -33.63 -5.91
C ASP A 24 -7.70 -34.41 -5.39
N GLN A 25 -6.72 -33.72 -4.80
CA GLN A 25 -5.50 -34.32 -4.27
C GLN A 25 -5.34 -33.96 -2.77
N PRO A 26 -5.72 -34.86 -1.84
CA PRO A 26 -5.52 -34.60 -0.43
C PRO A 26 -4.02 -34.62 -0.09
N LEU A 27 -3.61 -33.62 0.69
CA LEU A 27 -2.26 -33.53 1.26
C LEU A 27 -2.22 -34.37 2.54
N VAL A 28 -1.38 -35.39 2.55
CA VAL A 28 -1.04 -36.18 3.72
C VAL A 28 -0.03 -35.40 4.55
N LEU A 29 -0.34 -35.20 5.82
CA LEU A 29 0.48 -34.45 6.74
C LEU A 29 1.29 -35.40 7.62
N ASP A 30 2.57 -35.07 7.84
CA ASP A 30 3.36 -35.71 8.89
C ASP A 30 2.68 -35.49 10.25
N HIS A 31 2.79 -36.45 11.17
CA HIS A 31 2.22 -36.35 12.53
C HIS A 31 2.65 -35.08 13.31
N ASP A 32 3.78 -34.49 12.94
CA ASP A 32 4.34 -33.29 13.57
C ASP A 32 4.03 -31.98 12.83
N ALA A 33 3.28 -32.05 11.73
CA ALA A 33 2.84 -30.89 10.97
C ALA A 33 1.82 -30.07 11.78
N HIS A 34 2.05 -28.76 11.88
CA HIS A 34 1.12 -27.86 12.57
C HIS A 34 0.26 -27.12 11.55
N VAL A 35 -1.04 -27.42 11.51
CA VAL A 35 -2.00 -26.71 10.66
C VAL A 35 -2.51 -25.47 11.37
N PHE A 36 -2.22 -24.31 10.81
CA PHE A 36 -2.68 -23.03 11.35
C PHE A 36 -4.01 -22.64 10.68
N VAL A 37 -5.02 -22.41 11.51
CA VAL A 37 -6.36 -21.98 11.11
C VAL A 37 -6.81 -20.78 11.96
N PRO A 38 -7.67 -19.89 11.45
CA PRO A 38 -8.26 -18.83 12.26
C PRO A 38 -8.99 -19.41 13.48
N GLN A 39 -8.97 -18.69 14.59
CA GLN A 39 -9.75 -19.03 15.77
C GLN A 39 -11.24 -18.97 15.43
N ILE A 40 -11.95 -20.08 15.67
CA ILE A 40 -13.40 -20.15 15.52
C ILE A 40 -14.01 -19.32 16.65
N ALA A 41 -14.78 -18.29 16.31
CA ALA A 41 -15.53 -17.58 17.33
C ALA A 41 -16.78 -18.35 17.69
N HIS A 42 -16.99 -18.53 18.99
CA HIS A 42 -18.28 -18.96 19.53
C HIS A 42 -19.24 -17.75 19.52
N GLY A 43 -20.13 -17.70 18.54
CA GLY A 43 -21.23 -16.74 18.47
C GLY A 43 -22.24 -17.22 17.44
N GLN A 44 -23.53 -17.16 17.75
CA GLN A 44 -24.54 -17.53 16.74
C GLN A 44 -24.51 -16.49 15.61
N PRO A 45 -24.44 -16.91 14.34
CA PRO A 45 -24.50 -15.98 13.21
C PRO A 45 -25.82 -15.20 13.28
N VAL A 46 -25.71 -13.87 13.18
CA VAL A 46 -26.88 -12.99 13.14
C VAL A 46 -27.46 -13.05 11.74
N CYS A 47 -28.78 -13.26 11.64
CA CYS A 47 -29.49 -13.31 10.35
C CYS A 47 -29.20 -12.06 9.52
N ARG A 48 -28.94 -12.26 8.22
CA ARG A 48 -28.68 -11.19 7.24
C ARG A 48 -29.73 -10.07 7.28
N GLN A 49 -31.01 -10.41 7.44
CA GLN A 49 -32.10 -9.43 7.47
C GLN A 49 -31.98 -8.44 8.62
N THR A 50 -31.46 -8.87 9.77
CA THR A 50 -31.21 -7.98 10.92
C THR A 50 -30.16 -6.93 10.58
N TRP A 51 -29.11 -7.29 9.83
CA TRP A 51 -28.10 -6.33 9.37
C TRP A 51 -28.67 -5.32 8.38
N VAL A 52 -29.52 -5.77 7.45
CA VAL A 52 -30.19 -4.90 6.48
C VAL A 52 -31.09 -3.88 7.19
N GLN A 53 -31.91 -4.32 8.15
CA GLN A 53 -32.78 -3.43 8.93
C GLN A 53 -31.98 -2.41 9.73
N ARG A 54 -30.88 -2.84 10.38
CA ARG A 54 -29.99 -1.94 11.11
C ARG A 54 -29.34 -0.93 10.16
N CYS A 55 -28.85 -1.37 9.00
CA CYS A 55 -28.25 -0.49 8.00
C CYS A 55 -29.26 0.57 7.50
N ALA A 56 -30.49 0.17 7.19
CA ALA A 56 -31.55 1.10 6.78
C ALA A 56 -31.83 2.17 7.85
N ALA A 57 -31.90 1.78 9.13
CA ALA A 57 -32.11 2.71 10.24
C ALA A 57 -30.95 3.72 10.40
N GLU A 58 -29.71 3.27 10.24
CA GLU A 58 -28.51 4.12 10.31
C GLU A 58 -28.46 5.13 9.15
N ILE A 59 -28.83 4.70 7.93
CA ILE A 59 -28.92 5.59 6.76
C ILE A 59 -30.01 6.65 6.98
N ALA A 60 -31.19 6.25 7.46
CA ALA A 60 -32.26 7.20 7.77
C ALA A 60 -31.84 8.23 8.83
N THR A 61 -31.12 7.79 9.87
CA THR A 61 -30.57 8.67 10.91
C THR A 61 -29.54 9.64 10.34
N ALA A 62 -28.66 9.18 9.44
CA ALA A 62 -27.69 10.02 8.78
C ALA A 62 -28.34 11.09 7.88
N ILE A 63 -29.38 10.71 7.12
CA ILE A 63 -30.19 11.64 6.32
C ILE A 63 -30.81 12.72 7.21
N ALA A 64 -31.51 12.33 8.27
CA ALA A 64 -32.21 13.25 9.17
C ALA A 64 -31.25 14.20 9.90
N THR A 65 -30.13 13.67 10.41
CA THR A 65 -29.13 14.45 11.14
C THR A 65 -28.40 15.42 10.23
N THR A 66 -27.99 14.96 9.04
CA THR A 66 -27.35 15.80 8.03
C THR A 66 -28.27 16.93 7.61
N GLY A 67 -29.55 16.62 7.36
CA GLY A 67 -30.51 17.65 6.94
C GLY A 67 -30.83 18.68 8.03
N THR A 68 -30.87 18.23 9.29
CA THR A 68 -31.09 19.12 10.43
C THR A 68 -29.89 20.05 10.65
N ASN A 69 -28.66 19.51 10.61
CA ASN A 69 -27.44 20.28 10.84
C ASN A 69 -27.15 21.30 9.74
N SER A 70 -27.54 20.99 8.50
CA SER A 70 -27.35 21.89 7.36
C SER A 70 -28.51 22.88 7.16
N GLY A 71 -29.68 22.61 7.74
CA GLY A 71 -30.91 23.34 7.46
C GLY A 71 -31.49 23.07 6.06
N ARG A 72 -31.04 22.01 5.36
CA ARG A 72 -31.48 21.62 4.01
C ARG A 72 -31.79 20.12 3.96
N SER A 73 -32.88 19.72 3.31
CA SER A 73 -33.15 18.30 3.04
C SER A 73 -32.04 17.63 2.23
N VAL A 74 -31.79 16.35 2.53
CA VAL A 74 -30.90 15.49 1.72
C VAL A 74 -31.74 14.94 0.56
N GLU A 75 -31.42 15.33 -0.67
CA GLU A 75 -32.16 14.95 -1.88
C GLU A 75 -31.41 13.89 -2.71
N SER A 76 -30.12 13.70 -2.46
CA SER A 76 -29.26 12.82 -3.23
C SER A 76 -28.22 12.07 -2.39
N LEU A 77 -28.09 10.76 -2.65
CA LEU A 77 -27.13 9.85 -2.04
C LEU A 77 -26.14 9.32 -3.08
N LEU A 78 -24.85 9.35 -2.74
CA LEU A 78 -23.80 8.61 -3.43
C LEU A 78 -23.39 7.39 -2.61
N LEU A 79 -23.48 6.19 -3.20
CA LEU A 79 -22.99 4.94 -2.61
C LEU A 79 -21.67 4.55 -3.27
N ILE A 80 -20.57 4.57 -2.53
CA ILE A 80 -19.25 4.14 -3.02
C ILE A 80 -19.03 2.68 -2.64
N LEU A 81 -18.92 1.82 -3.64
CA LEU A 81 -18.90 0.36 -3.48
C LEU A 81 -17.55 -0.26 -3.87
N PRO A 82 -17.10 -1.34 -3.22
CA PRO A 82 -15.91 -2.08 -3.60
C PRO A 82 -16.11 -2.90 -4.89
N ASP A 83 -15.02 -3.17 -5.59
CA ASP A 83 -15.00 -3.96 -6.82
C ASP A 83 -15.12 -5.48 -6.59
N LYS A 84 -15.21 -6.24 -7.69
CA LYS A 84 -15.33 -7.72 -7.68
C LYS A 84 -14.17 -8.49 -7.04
N THR A 85 -13.03 -7.84 -6.78
CA THR A 85 -11.90 -8.50 -6.10
C THR A 85 -12.05 -8.56 -4.57
N ARG A 86 -13.11 -7.94 -4.04
CA ARG A 86 -13.48 -7.91 -2.62
C ARG A 86 -14.71 -8.77 -2.35
N THR A 87 -14.88 -9.16 -1.09
CA THR A 87 -16.18 -9.62 -0.63
C THR A 87 -17.17 -8.46 -0.72
N GLN A 88 -18.45 -8.78 -0.95
CA GLN A 88 -19.50 -7.81 -1.22
C GLN A 88 -20.45 -7.65 -0.02
N MET A 89 -20.01 -7.98 1.20
CA MET A 89 -20.93 -8.03 2.35
C MET A 89 -21.48 -6.64 2.67
N ALA A 90 -20.59 -5.66 2.89
CA ALA A 90 -20.99 -4.27 3.12
C ALA A 90 -21.73 -3.68 1.92
N ALA A 91 -21.29 -3.99 0.69
CA ALA A 91 -21.91 -3.46 -0.52
C ALA A 91 -23.38 -3.92 -0.64
N ASN A 92 -23.62 -5.23 -0.53
CA ASN A 92 -24.94 -5.81 -0.72
C ASN A 92 -25.88 -5.52 0.45
N VAL A 93 -25.37 -5.42 1.69
CA VAL A 93 -26.17 -4.94 2.84
C VAL A 93 -26.54 -3.46 2.68
N LEU A 94 -25.61 -2.61 2.20
CA LEU A 94 -25.89 -1.20 1.94
C LEU A 94 -26.95 -1.03 0.86
N VAL A 95 -26.80 -1.73 -0.28
CA VAL A 95 -27.77 -1.68 -1.39
C VAL A 95 -29.15 -2.11 -0.92
N ASP A 96 -29.26 -3.23 -0.19
CA ASP A 96 -30.55 -3.70 0.32
C ASP A 96 -31.14 -2.73 1.36
N GLY A 97 -30.31 -2.13 2.21
CA GLY A 97 -30.75 -1.11 3.17
C GLY A 97 -31.33 0.13 2.48
N VAL A 98 -30.72 0.59 1.40
CA VAL A 98 -31.22 1.70 0.59
C VAL A 98 -32.50 1.32 -0.15
N LEU A 99 -32.55 0.14 -0.78
CA LEU A 99 -33.77 -0.34 -1.45
C LEU A 99 -34.95 -0.46 -0.48
N ALA A 100 -34.71 -0.87 0.78
CA ALA A 100 -35.73 -0.91 1.82
C ALA A 100 -36.23 0.50 2.20
N LEU A 101 -35.34 1.50 2.30
CA LEU A 101 -35.75 2.89 2.55
C LEU A 101 -36.59 3.47 1.41
N LEU A 102 -36.18 3.24 0.16
CA LEU A 102 -36.91 3.68 -1.01
C LEU A 102 -38.28 2.98 -1.15
N ALA A 103 -38.40 1.74 -0.68
CA ALA A 103 -39.69 1.04 -0.61
C ALA A 103 -40.63 1.63 0.46
N ASN A 104 -40.07 2.21 1.52
CA ASN A 104 -40.80 2.87 2.60
C ASN A 104 -41.11 4.35 2.33
N GLY A 105 -40.95 4.82 1.08
CA GLY A 105 -41.34 6.17 0.68
C GLY A 105 -40.32 7.27 0.99
N THR A 106 -39.06 6.92 1.30
CA THR A 106 -37.99 7.92 1.36
C THR A 106 -37.70 8.43 -0.05
N ASP A 107 -37.97 9.71 -0.30
CA ASP A 107 -37.73 10.37 -1.58
C ASP A 107 -36.31 10.92 -1.65
N VAL A 108 -35.39 10.12 -2.20
CA VAL A 108 -33.98 10.49 -2.36
C VAL A 108 -33.42 9.87 -3.63
N ALA A 109 -32.72 10.65 -4.45
CA ALA A 109 -32.01 10.14 -5.62
C ALA A 109 -30.79 9.34 -5.16
N VAL A 110 -30.52 8.20 -5.81
CA VAL A 110 -29.40 7.32 -5.43
C VAL A 110 -28.51 7.08 -6.63
N THR A 111 -27.20 7.19 -6.44
CA THR A 111 -26.17 6.86 -7.43
C THR A 111 -25.20 5.86 -6.84
N LEU A 112 -24.84 4.82 -7.59
CA LEU A 112 -23.79 3.87 -7.22
C LEU A 112 -22.50 4.22 -7.95
N LEU A 113 -21.38 4.22 -7.24
CA LEU A 113 -20.04 4.36 -7.80
C LEU A 113 -19.14 3.23 -7.30
N TYR A 114 -18.83 2.28 -8.16
CA TYR A 114 -17.83 1.26 -7.86
C TYR A 114 -16.43 1.84 -7.95
N GLY A 115 -15.64 1.73 -6.88
CA GLY A 115 -14.23 2.12 -6.86
C GLY A 115 -13.33 0.94 -7.22
N LEU A 116 -12.83 0.90 -8.45
CA LEU A 116 -12.05 -0.22 -9.00
C LEU A 116 -10.54 -0.04 -8.77
N GLY A 117 -10.09 1.16 -8.45
CA GLY A 117 -8.66 1.50 -8.43
C GLY A 117 -8.01 1.13 -9.76
N THR A 118 -7.06 0.20 -9.74
CA THR A 118 -6.33 -0.23 -10.94
C THR A 118 -6.99 -1.37 -11.74
N HIS A 119 -8.12 -1.89 -11.27
CA HIS A 119 -8.79 -3.01 -11.90
C HIS A 119 -9.62 -2.58 -13.14
N PRO A 120 -9.80 -3.49 -14.11
CA PRO A 120 -10.61 -3.22 -15.30
C PRO A 120 -12.10 -3.09 -14.96
N PHE A 121 -12.84 -2.43 -15.84
CA PHE A 121 -14.30 -2.33 -15.74
C PHE A 121 -14.98 -3.69 -15.65
N MET A 122 -16.07 -3.72 -14.90
CA MET A 122 -16.99 -4.84 -14.80
C MET A 122 -18.06 -4.66 -15.87
N ASP A 123 -18.29 -5.70 -16.68
CA ASP A 123 -19.42 -5.70 -17.61
C ASP A 123 -20.76 -5.93 -16.87
N ALA A 124 -21.87 -5.92 -17.61
CA ALA A 124 -23.19 -6.12 -17.01
C ALA A 124 -23.33 -7.50 -16.33
N ALA A 125 -22.69 -8.54 -16.88
CA ALA A 125 -22.75 -9.89 -16.32
C ALA A 125 -21.92 -9.99 -15.03
N ASP A 126 -20.75 -9.35 -14.99
CA ASP A 126 -19.95 -9.19 -13.78
C ASP A 126 -20.77 -8.48 -12.68
N LEU A 127 -21.44 -7.36 -13.01
CA LEU A 127 -22.26 -6.60 -12.06
C LEU A 127 -23.46 -7.41 -11.55
N GLU A 128 -24.18 -8.08 -12.44
CA GLU A 128 -25.32 -8.93 -12.05
C GLU A 128 -24.86 -10.07 -11.14
N LYS A 129 -23.73 -10.71 -11.44
CA LYS A 129 -23.15 -11.76 -10.59
C LYS A 129 -22.71 -11.21 -9.23
N LEU A 130 -22.14 -10.01 -9.20
CA LEU A 130 -21.63 -9.37 -7.99
C LEU A 130 -22.75 -8.96 -7.03
N LEU A 131 -23.80 -8.36 -7.58
CA LEU A 131 -24.98 -7.88 -6.85
C LEU A 131 -26.02 -8.98 -6.60
N GLY A 132 -26.04 -10.03 -7.41
CA GLY A 132 -27.16 -10.96 -7.51
C GLY A 132 -28.28 -10.39 -8.39
N SER A 133 -28.94 -11.27 -9.16
CA SER A 133 -29.95 -10.91 -10.16
C SER A 133 -31.09 -10.07 -9.59
N ASP A 134 -31.56 -10.37 -8.38
CA ASP A 134 -32.69 -9.66 -7.79
C ASP A 134 -32.34 -8.21 -7.45
N ARG A 135 -31.16 -7.96 -6.86
CA ARG A 135 -30.69 -6.60 -6.55
C ARG A 135 -30.44 -5.82 -7.82
N TYR A 136 -29.78 -6.44 -8.80
CA TYR A 136 -29.49 -5.80 -10.08
C TYR A 136 -30.76 -5.36 -10.80
N ARG A 137 -31.79 -6.23 -10.86
CA ARG A 137 -33.10 -5.88 -11.43
C ARG A 137 -33.83 -4.81 -10.63
N ALA A 138 -33.76 -4.85 -9.29
CA ALA A 138 -34.39 -3.83 -8.44
C ALA A 138 -33.76 -2.44 -8.65
N LEU A 139 -32.44 -2.37 -8.83
CA LEU A 139 -31.73 -1.13 -9.16
C LEU A 139 -32.13 -0.62 -10.55
N GLN A 140 -32.20 -1.51 -11.56
CA GLN A 140 -32.64 -1.17 -12.92
C GLN A 140 -34.09 -0.67 -12.95
N ALA A 141 -35.01 -1.36 -12.27
CA ALA A 141 -36.43 -0.99 -12.22
C ALA A 141 -36.67 0.40 -11.61
N ARG A 142 -35.73 0.87 -10.78
CA ARG A 142 -35.74 2.21 -10.17
C ARG A 142 -34.89 3.23 -10.94
N ASN A 143 -34.32 2.86 -12.08
CA ASN A 143 -33.39 3.70 -12.86
C ASN A 143 -32.22 4.26 -12.03
N ILE A 144 -31.72 3.47 -11.07
CA ILE A 144 -30.58 3.89 -10.25
C ILE A 144 -29.29 3.75 -11.08
N PRO A 145 -28.56 4.85 -11.36
CA PRO A 145 -27.33 4.80 -12.16
C PRO A 145 -26.20 4.06 -11.42
N ILE A 146 -25.47 3.24 -12.18
CA ILE A 146 -24.27 2.52 -11.73
C ILE A 146 -23.06 3.01 -12.52
N HIS A 147 -22.19 3.75 -11.86
CA HIS A 147 -20.91 4.20 -12.39
C HIS A 147 -19.76 3.36 -11.86
N GLN A 148 -18.63 3.41 -12.56
CA GLN A 148 -17.41 2.73 -12.19
C GLN A 148 -16.25 3.72 -12.33
N GLN A 149 -15.37 3.79 -11.34
CA GLN A 149 -14.14 4.58 -11.36
C GLN A 149 -12.95 3.64 -11.44
N SER A 150 -12.20 3.71 -12.54
CA SER A 150 -10.96 2.97 -12.73
C SER A 150 -9.85 3.91 -13.18
N THR A 151 -8.61 3.58 -12.85
CA THR A 151 -7.43 4.28 -13.40
C THR A 151 -7.08 3.83 -14.82
N LYS A 152 -7.81 2.85 -15.38
CA LYS A 152 -7.58 2.34 -16.73
C LYS A 152 -8.22 3.21 -17.81
N ALA A 153 -9.31 3.91 -17.48
CA ALA A 153 -9.90 4.92 -18.34
C ALA A 153 -10.68 5.92 -17.50
N VAL A 154 -10.65 7.18 -17.90
CA VAL A 154 -11.48 8.24 -17.30
C VAL A 154 -12.88 8.16 -17.91
N THR A 155 -13.84 7.63 -17.15
CA THR A 155 -15.24 7.48 -17.58
C THR A 155 -16.21 8.39 -16.85
N ASN A 156 -15.73 9.07 -15.80
CA ASN A 156 -16.53 9.97 -14.98
C ASN A 156 -15.95 11.38 -15.05
N PRO A 157 -16.76 12.42 -14.83
CA PRO A 157 -16.25 13.77 -14.59
C PRO A 157 -15.30 13.76 -13.38
N MET A 158 -14.14 14.40 -13.55
CA MET A 158 -13.08 14.46 -12.54
C MET A 158 -12.89 15.90 -12.07
N THR A 159 -12.51 16.06 -10.80
CA THR A 159 -12.14 17.34 -10.19
C THR A 159 -10.85 17.17 -9.40
N PHE A 160 -10.15 18.27 -9.13
CA PHE A 160 -8.91 18.26 -8.36
C PHE A 160 -9.16 18.52 -6.87
N VAL A 161 -8.39 17.81 -6.04
CA VAL A 161 -8.31 17.97 -4.58
C VAL A 161 -6.88 18.30 -4.22
N SER A 162 -6.66 19.35 -3.43
CA SER A 162 -5.34 19.62 -2.85
C SER A 162 -5.11 18.69 -1.65
N VAL A 163 -4.23 17.71 -1.82
CA VAL A 163 -3.81 16.81 -0.75
C VAL A 163 -2.72 17.48 0.09
N TRP A 164 -2.86 17.39 1.42
CA TRP A 164 -1.84 17.79 2.39
C TRP A 164 -1.29 16.52 3.03
N GLN A 165 -0.03 16.22 2.76
CA GLN A 165 0.65 15.02 3.21
C GLN A 165 1.68 15.40 4.27
N ASP A 166 1.50 14.98 5.51
CA ASP A 166 2.50 15.19 6.55
C ASP A 166 3.66 14.19 6.44
N ASN A 167 4.85 14.62 6.86
CA ASN A 167 6.03 13.79 7.07
C ASN A 167 6.22 13.59 8.60
N PRO A 168 5.74 12.47 9.16
CA PRO A 168 5.65 12.27 10.61
C PRO A 168 7.01 12.13 11.30
N ASN A 169 8.10 11.98 10.54
CA ASN A 169 9.46 11.87 11.09
C ASN A 169 10.11 13.23 11.39
N GLN A 170 9.41 14.34 11.11
CA GLN A 170 9.88 15.71 11.33
C GLN A 170 8.81 16.53 12.05
N GLU A 171 8.52 16.11 13.28
CA GLU A 171 7.54 16.76 14.15
C GLU A 171 8.23 17.62 15.21
N ILE A 172 7.78 18.86 15.35
CA ILE A 172 8.20 19.77 16.42
C ILE A 172 7.02 19.94 17.36
N PHE A 173 7.16 19.47 18.59
CA PHE A 173 6.11 19.51 19.60
C PHE A 173 6.11 20.82 20.39
N GLY A 174 4.91 21.35 20.65
CA GLY A 174 4.67 22.45 21.57
C GLY A 174 3.51 22.12 22.52
N LYS A 175 3.62 22.52 23.79
CA LYS A 175 2.48 22.41 24.72
C LYS A 175 1.39 23.44 24.37
N ARG A 176 1.79 24.59 23.83
CA ARG A 176 0.94 25.67 23.34
C ARG A 176 1.34 26.06 21.92
N ILE A 177 0.44 26.73 21.19
CA ILE A 177 0.72 27.19 19.82
C ILE A 177 1.90 28.16 19.79
N LYS A 178 2.02 29.03 20.80
CA LYS A 178 3.16 29.97 20.88
C LYS A 178 4.53 29.31 21.07
N ASP A 179 4.57 28.08 21.58
CA ASP A 179 5.82 27.33 21.71
C ASP A 179 6.40 26.97 20.32
N LEU A 180 5.59 27.08 19.25
CA LEU A 180 5.98 26.84 17.86
C LEU A 180 6.44 28.10 17.13
N LYS A 181 6.51 29.26 17.80
CA LYS A 181 6.98 30.52 17.22
C LYS A 181 8.40 30.41 16.66
N GLU A 182 9.37 30.04 17.48
CA GLU A 182 10.78 29.94 17.06
C GLU A 182 10.97 28.90 15.94
N PRO A 183 10.39 27.69 16.02
CA PRO A 183 10.37 26.75 14.89
C PRO A 183 9.86 27.34 13.57
N LEU A 184 8.78 28.12 13.61
CA LEU A 184 8.23 28.77 12.41
C LEU A 184 9.13 29.88 11.88
N LEU A 185 9.72 30.71 12.75
CA LEU A 185 10.70 31.72 12.34
C LEU A 185 11.93 31.09 11.69
N MET A 186 12.44 29.98 12.24
CA MET A 186 13.54 29.23 11.65
C MET A 186 13.17 28.63 10.29
N ALA A 187 11.98 28.05 10.16
CA ALA A 187 11.48 27.53 8.89
C ALA A 187 11.35 28.66 7.85
N TRP A 188 10.83 29.82 8.25
CA TRP A 188 10.67 30.97 7.37
C TRP A 188 12.01 31.52 6.88
N ALA A 189 12.97 31.69 7.79
CA ALA A 189 14.33 32.09 7.45
C ALA A 189 14.98 31.07 6.50
N ASN A 190 14.75 29.78 6.74
CA ASN A 190 15.26 28.72 5.89
C ASN A 190 14.66 28.76 4.49
N ALA A 191 13.34 28.93 4.35
CA ALA A 191 12.66 29.06 3.06
C ALA A 191 13.25 30.22 2.26
N ASN A 192 13.35 31.40 2.86
CA ASN A 192 13.90 32.59 2.21
C ASN A 192 15.35 32.40 1.73
N ARG A 193 16.22 31.74 2.53
CA ARG A 193 17.61 31.43 2.11
C ARG A 193 17.69 30.58 0.85
N HIS A 194 16.65 29.79 0.57
CA HIS A 194 16.57 28.93 -0.62
C HIS A 194 15.72 29.55 -1.73
N GLY A 195 15.32 30.82 -1.61
CA GLY A 195 14.41 31.46 -2.56
C GLY A 195 13.01 30.84 -2.60
N ALA A 196 12.60 30.19 -1.51
CA ALA A 196 11.30 29.56 -1.35
C ALA A 196 10.38 30.39 -0.44
N ARG A 197 9.06 30.23 -0.59
CA ARG A 197 8.06 30.82 0.33
C ARG A 197 7.71 29.81 1.41
N LEU A 198 7.51 30.27 2.65
CA LEU A 198 6.97 29.42 3.71
C LEU A 198 5.47 29.36 3.56
N TRP A 199 4.93 28.16 3.38
CA TRP A 199 3.49 27.91 3.36
C TRP A 199 3.11 27.12 4.62
N VAL A 200 2.08 27.58 5.35
CA VAL A 200 1.63 27.03 6.63
C VAL A 200 0.16 26.65 6.55
N GLY A 201 -0.12 25.35 6.52
CA GLY A 201 -1.46 24.80 6.60
C GLY A 201 -1.93 24.71 8.04
N LEU A 202 -3.03 25.37 8.37
CA LEU A 202 -3.67 25.27 9.68
C LEU A 202 -4.91 24.38 9.59
N PHE A 203 -4.94 23.27 10.32
CA PHE A 203 -6.17 22.46 10.31
C PHE A 203 -7.33 23.22 10.96
N PRO A 204 -8.53 23.29 10.35
CA PRO A 204 -9.66 24.07 10.87
C PRO A 204 -10.00 23.76 12.33
N SER A 205 -9.87 22.49 12.73
CA SER A 205 -10.12 22.05 14.10
C SER A 205 -9.17 22.68 15.12
N VAL A 206 -7.90 22.90 14.76
CA VAL A 206 -6.92 23.58 15.62
C VAL A 206 -7.31 25.03 15.79
N VAL A 207 -7.57 25.72 14.67
CA VAL A 207 -7.89 27.15 14.67
C VAL A 207 -9.13 27.44 15.48
N ARG A 208 -10.20 26.66 15.32
CA ARG A 208 -11.45 26.83 16.07
C ARG A 208 -11.27 26.60 17.58
N GLN A 209 -10.44 25.64 17.98
CA GLN A 209 -10.23 25.31 19.39
C GLN A 209 -9.23 26.23 20.09
N ARG A 210 -8.28 26.80 19.34
CA ARG A 210 -7.13 27.55 19.86
C ARG A 210 -7.05 28.95 19.25
N TRP A 211 -8.21 29.55 18.98
CA TRP A 211 -8.34 30.80 18.23
C TRP A 211 -7.37 31.90 18.71
N GLU A 212 -7.43 32.21 20.00
CA GLU A 212 -6.61 33.28 20.60
C GLU A 212 -5.11 32.99 20.46
N GLU A 213 -4.68 31.75 20.69
CA GLU A 213 -3.27 31.36 20.58
C GLU A 213 -2.79 31.41 19.12
N VAL A 214 -3.64 31.06 18.14
CA VAL A 214 -3.33 31.21 16.72
C VAL A 214 -3.15 32.68 16.36
N VAL A 215 -4.09 33.55 16.74
CA VAL A 215 -3.99 34.99 16.46
C VAL A 215 -2.76 35.60 17.12
N GLU A 216 -2.44 35.23 18.37
CA GLU A 216 -1.22 35.66 19.07
C GLU A 216 0.05 35.23 18.31
N LEU A 217 0.12 33.97 17.86
CA LEU A 217 1.24 33.47 17.08
C LEU A 217 1.43 34.27 15.78
N LEU A 218 0.35 34.51 15.02
CA LEU A 218 0.41 35.22 13.75
C LEU A 218 0.86 36.68 13.92
N ARG A 219 0.34 37.39 14.94
CA ARG A 219 0.83 38.73 15.30
C ARG A 219 2.31 38.71 15.69
N SER A 220 2.74 37.67 16.40
CA SER A 220 4.16 37.52 16.77
C SER A 220 5.05 37.28 15.55
N LEU A 221 4.61 36.48 14.57
CA LEU A 221 5.33 36.28 13.32
C LEU A 221 5.40 37.58 12.51
N GLN A 222 4.30 38.34 12.44
CA GLN A 222 4.26 39.66 11.80
C GLN A 222 5.30 40.61 12.40
N ALA A 223 5.33 40.73 13.73
CA ALA A 223 6.26 41.61 14.44
C ALA A 223 7.74 41.20 14.31
N ASN A 224 8.02 39.94 13.94
CA ASN A 224 9.38 39.40 13.79
C ASN A 224 9.76 39.15 12.32
N ARG A 225 9.12 39.87 11.38
CA ARG A 225 9.44 39.80 9.95
C ARG A 225 10.91 40.09 9.69
N GLN A 226 11.57 39.21 8.93
CA GLN A 226 12.92 39.49 8.44
C GLN A 226 12.87 40.53 7.30
N PRO A 227 13.82 41.48 7.24
CA PRO A 227 13.91 42.41 6.12
C PRO A 227 14.02 41.66 4.79
N ASN A 228 13.21 42.04 3.81
CA ASN A 228 13.15 41.43 2.47
C ASN A 228 12.68 39.96 2.42
N ALA A 229 12.13 39.40 3.50
CA ALA A 229 11.52 38.08 3.46
C ALA A 229 10.26 38.06 2.59
N GLN A 230 10.08 36.97 1.86
CA GLN A 230 8.83 36.65 1.18
C GLN A 230 7.72 36.46 2.22
N PRO A 231 6.46 36.87 1.93
CA PRO A 231 5.34 36.65 2.84
C PRO A 231 5.12 35.18 3.14
N ILE A 232 4.72 34.87 4.37
CA ILE A 232 4.22 33.54 4.75
C ILE A 232 2.85 33.35 4.09
N GLU A 233 2.63 32.25 3.41
CA GLU A 233 1.29 31.85 2.98
C GLU A 233 0.63 31.00 4.06
N LEU A 234 -0.60 31.32 4.43
CA LEU A 234 -1.31 30.61 5.48
C LEU A 234 -2.70 30.22 4.98
N ASP A 235 -3.04 28.94 5.11
CA ASP A 235 -4.29 28.41 4.61
C ASP A 235 -4.98 27.52 5.66
N CYS A 236 -6.25 27.78 5.97
CA CYS A 236 -7.06 26.94 6.86
C CYS A 236 -8.01 25.98 6.15
N ARG A 237 -8.00 25.89 4.81
CA ARG A 237 -8.99 25.18 3.95
C ARG A 237 -10.43 25.65 4.08
N ASP A 238 -10.70 26.63 4.93
CA ASP A 238 -12.03 27.15 5.23
C ASP A 238 -12.00 28.67 4.94
N PRO A 239 -12.67 29.12 3.86
CA PRO A 239 -12.66 30.53 3.45
C PRO A 239 -13.22 31.46 4.52
N ASP A 240 -14.21 31.00 5.27
CA ASP A 240 -14.85 31.81 6.31
C ASP A 240 -13.91 31.96 7.49
N LEU A 241 -13.26 30.86 7.89
CA LEU A 241 -12.21 30.89 8.91
C LEU A 241 -11.02 31.77 8.50
N ASN A 242 -10.58 31.66 7.24
CA ASN A 242 -9.52 32.52 6.67
C ASN A 242 -9.93 34.00 6.69
N ARG A 243 -11.19 34.32 6.37
CA ARG A 243 -11.71 35.69 6.42
C ARG A 243 -11.67 36.26 7.83
N VAL A 244 -12.12 35.47 8.81
CA VAL A 244 -12.10 35.89 10.22
C VAL A 244 -10.65 36.03 10.71
N LEU A 245 -9.74 35.14 10.32
CA LEU A 245 -8.32 35.23 10.70
C LEU A 245 -7.68 36.49 10.14
N ARG A 246 -7.90 36.77 8.86
CA ARG A 246 -7.39 37.98 8.20
C ARG A 246 -7.91 39.24 8.86
N ALA A 247 -9.19 39.27 9.27
CA ALA A 247 -9.78 40.40 9.98
C ALA A 247 -9.22 40.60 11.41
N ALA A 248 -8.62 39.56 12.01
CA ALA A 248 -8.02 39.63 13.34
C ALA A 248 -6.57 40.17 13.34
N LEU A 249 -5.95 40.31 12.16
CA LEU A 249 -4.60 40.85 11.98
C LEU A 249 -4.65 42.35 11.62
N GLU A 250 -3.52 43.05 11.82
CA GLU A 250 -3.42 44.46 11.45
C GLU A 250 -3.46 44.66 9.91
N PRO A 251 -3.89 45.82 9.39
CA PRO A 251 -4.08 46.01 7.94
C PRO A 251 -2.82 45.75 7.08
N ASP A 252 -1.65 46.04 7.63
CA ASP A 252 -0.32 45.80 7.03
C ASP A 252 0.12 44.32 7.12
N ALA A 253 -0.58 43.50 7.89
CA ALA A 253 -0.25 42.08 8.05
C ALA A 253 -0.30 41.32 6.72
N ALA A 254 -1.08 41.78 5.74
CA ALA A 254 -1.13 41.18 4.41
C ALA A 254 0.21 41.22 3.65
N GLU A 255 1.11 42.16 4.00
CA GLU A 255 2.47 42.23 3.43
C GLU A 255 3.42 41.19 4.04
N VAL A 256 3.00 40.55 5.13
CA VAL A 256 3.82 39.60 5.92
C VAL A 256 3.23 38.20 5.90
N ILE A 257 1.91 38.09 6.02
CA ILE A 257 1.13 36.86 6.07
C ILE A 257 -0.01 36.98 5.06
N HIS A 258 0.08 36.22 3.98
CA HIS A 258 -0.95 36.10 2.98
C HIS A 258 -1.95 35.00 3.36
N ILE A 259 -3.21 35.37 3.57
CA ILE A 259 -4.30 34.45 3.90
C ILE A 259 -5.34 34.50 2.76
N PRO A 260 -5.52 33.42 1.98
CA PRO A 260 -6.50 33.37 0.91
C PRO A 260 -7.92 33.31 1.50
N VAL A 261 -8.77 34.27 1.15
CA VAL A 261 -10.13 34.43 1.72
C VAL A 261 -11.24 34.06 0.74
N THR A 262 -10.90 33.88 -0.54
CA THR A 262 -11.85 33.41 -1.54
C THR A 262 -11.64 31.93 -1.83
N ARG A 263 -12.74 31.25 -2.19
CA ARG A 263 -12.68 29.85 -2.63
C ARG A 263 -11.87 29.67 -3.92
N LEU A 264 -11.77 30.71 -4.75
CA LEU A 264 -10.96 30.72 -5.95
C LEU A 264 -9.46 30.75 -5.62
N GLU A 265 -9.05 31.57 -4.64
CA GLU A 265 -7.67 31.61 -4.15
C GLU A 265 -7.23 30.27 -3.54
N LEU A 266 -8.14 29.56 -2.86
CA LEU A 266 -7.88 28.23 -2.31
C LEU A 266 -7.75 27.12 -3.37
N ALA A 267 -8.27 27.35 -4.57
CA ALA A 267 -8.19 26.41 -5.68
C ALA A 267 -6.88 26.53 -6.49
N VAL A 268 -6.06 27.55 -6.22
CA VAL A 268 -4.79 27.76 -6.94
C VAL A 268 -3.80 26.65 -6.61
N GLU A 269 -3.18 26.09 -7.66
CA GLU A 269 -2.15 25.06 -7.53
C GLU A 269 -0.99 25.55 -6.65
N PRO A 270 -0.35 24.67 -5.85
CA PRO A 270 0.86 25.06 -5.15
C PRO A 270 1.93 25.53 -6.14
N GLU A 271 2.49 26.72 -5.93
CA GLU A 271 3.65 27.20 -6.67
C GLU A 271 4.84 26.25 -6.48
N ALA A 272 5.72 26.13 -7.49
CA ALA A 272 7.00 25.49 -7.30
C ALA A 272 7.85 26.29 -6.28
N ASN A 273 8.64 25.62 -5.44
CA ASN A 273 9.50 26.19 -4.39
C ASN A 273 8.77 26.69 -3.12
N LEU A 274 7.95 25.83 -2.50
CA LEU A 274 7.38 26.08 -1.16
C LEU A 274 8.10 25.25 -0.09
N ASP A 275 8.39 25.87 1.05
CA ASP A 275 8.67 25.14 2.29
C ASP A 275 7.35 24.96 3.05
N ILE A 276 6.87 23.72 3.17
CA ILE A 276 5.51 23.44 3.64
C ILE A 276 5.53 22.98 5.10
N ARG A 277 4.72 23.61 5.93
CA ARG A 277 4.48 23.22 7.32
C ARG A 277 2.99 23.05 7.59
N PHE A 278 2.66 22.11 8.47
CA PHE A 278 1.30 21.87 8.94
C PHE A 278 1.23 22.04 10.46
N LEU A 279 0.32 22.88 10.93
CA LEU A 279 0.00 23.00 12.34
C LEU A 279 -1.19 22.09 12.68
N ASP A 280 -0.94 21.02 13.45
CA ASP A 280 -1.97 20.07 13.90
C ASP A 280 -1.94 19.87 15.43
N ARG A 281 -2.96 19.18 15.96
CA ARG A 281 -3.01 18.72 17.35
C ARG A 281 -2.02 17.58 17.58
N HIS A 282 -1.38 17.59 18.75
CA HIS A 282 -0.58 16.48 19.25
C HIS A 282 -1.23 15.90 20.50
N GLY A 283 -2.02 14.84 20.32
CA GLY A 283 -2.85 14.26 21.38
C GLY A 283 -3.94 15.22 21.87
N GLU A 284 -4.32 15.11 23.14
CA GLU A 284 -5.37 15.94 23.72
C GLU A 284 -4.86 17.32 24.18
N THR A 285 -3.58 17.41 24.54
CA THR A 285 -3.04 18.53 25.33
C THR A 285 -2.07 19.45 24.61
N GLY A 286 -1.56 19.06 23.44
CA GLY A 286 -0.54 19.85 22.73
C GLY A 286 -0.82 20.05 21.25
N VAL A 287 0.16 20.67 20.60
CA VAL A 287 0.18 20.96 19.16
C VAL A 287 1.53 20.56 18.58
N CYS A 288 1.56 20.43 17.27
CA CYS A 288 2.76 20.08 16.56
C CYS A 288 2.87 20.85 15.24
N LEU A 289 4.11 21.16 14.88
CA LEU A 289 4.45 21.63 13.55
C LEU A 289 5.11 20.48 12.79
N ARG A 290 4.53 20.10 11.64
CA ARG A 290 5.03 19.01 10.80
C ARG A 290 5.50 19.55 9.47
N THR A 291 6.62 19.06 8.97
CA THR A 291 6.98 19.22 7.55
C THR A 291 6.05 18.36 6.70
N GLY A 292 5.77 18.77 5.47
CA GLY A 292 5.13 17.85 4.53
C GLY A 292 5.06 18.35 3.09
N GLU A 293 4.13 17.80 2.33
CA GLU A 293 3.96 18.04 0.89
C GLU A 293 2.52 18.47 0.59
N ARG A 294 2.37 19.29 -0.45
CA ARG A 294 1.08 19.69 -1.01
C ARG A 294 1.08 19.37 -2.50
N TYR A 295 0.06 18.66 -2.96
CA TYR A 295 -0.09 18.31 -4.37
C TYR A 295 -1.55 18.19 -4.75
N LEU A 296 -1.83 18.23 -6.05
CA LEU A 296 -3.17 18.00 -6.57
C LEU A 296 -3.38 16.54 -6.93
N MET A 297 -4.62 16.08 -6.72
CA MET A 297 -5.06 14.74 -7.05
C MET A 297 -6.45 14.81 -7.65
N GLU A 298 -6.66 14.07 -8.73
CA GLU A 298 -7.99 13.92 -9.34
C GLU A 298 -8.87 12.95 -8.55
N VAL A 299 -10.13 13.33 -8.38
CA VAL A 299 -11.20 12.49 -7.81
C VAL A 299 -12.48 12.65 -8.63
N PRO A 300 -13.43 11.71 -8.56
CA PRO A 300 -14.72 11.86 -9.23
C PRO A 300 -15.52 13.06 -8.70
N GLU A 301 -16.06 13.87 -9.62
CA GLU A 301 -16.91 15.02 -9.29
C GLU A 301 -18.20 14.61 -8.56
N TYR A 302 -18.58 13.33 -8.64
CA TYR A 302 -19.69 12.77 -7.86
C TYR A 302 -19.59 13.02 -6.36
N LEU A 303 -18.37 13.11 -5.81
CA LEU A 303 -18.14 13.48 -4.41
C LEU A 303 -18.64 14.89 -4.06
N LEU A 304 -18.73 15.78 -5.05
CA LEU A 304 -19.14 17.17 -4.87
C LEU A 304 -20.58 17.44 -5.31
N THR A 305 -21.22 16.52 -6.02
CA THR A 305 -22.55 16.75 -6.62
C THR A 305 -23.70 16.06 -5.88
N HIS A 306 -23.41 15.28 -4.83
CA HIS A 306 -24.41 14.63 -3.99
C HIS A 306 -24.45 15.26 -2.60
N ASP A 307 -25.61 15.23 -1.96
CA ASP A 307 -25.81 15.83 -0.64
C ASP A 307 -25.18 14.98 0.47
N LEU A 308 -25.23 13.64 0.34
CA LEU A 308 -24.66 12.70 1.30
C LEU A 308 -23.96 11.54 0.60
N THR A 309 -22.77 11.18 1.09
CA THR A 309 -21.99 10.03 0.58
C THR A 309 -21.89 8.94 1.63
N ILE A 310 -22.11 7.69 1.22
CA ILE A 310 -21.93 6.49 2.05
C ILE A 310 -20.96 5.54 1.36
N VAL A 311 -19.94 5.12 2.09
CA VAL A 311 -18.85 4.29 1.59
C VAL A 311 -18.94 2.89 2.19
N ALA A 312 -19.12 1.87 1.36
CA ALA A 312 -19.11 0.48 1.79
C ALA A 312 -17.68 -0.09 1.80
N GLY A 313 -17.32 -0.81 2.87
CA GLY A 313 -16.01 -1.45 2.95
C GLY A 313 -15.99 -2.69 3.85
N ASP A 314 -15.63 -3.83 3.28
CA ASP A 314 -15.36 -5.03 4.06
C ASP A 314 -13.97 -4.94 4.71
N THR A 315 -13.90 -5.14 6.02
CA THR A 315 -12.64 -5.18 6.76
C THR A 315 -12.07 -6.60 6.76
N ARG A 316 -10.91 -6.76 6.13
CA ARG A 316 -10.13 -8.01 6.09
C ARG A 316 -8.71 -7.72 6.51
N ILE A 317 -8.03 -8.65 7.17
CA ILE A 317 -6.59 -8.50 7.44
C ILE A 317 -5.86 -8.15 6.14
N HIS A 318 -4.88 -7.24 6.19
CA HIS A 318 -4.16 -6.78 5.00
C HIS A 318 -2.71 -6.44 5.31
N PRO A 319 -1.73 -6.88 4.48
CA PRO A 319 -0.33 -6.91 4.89
C PRO A 319 0.25 -5.52 5.19
N TYR A 320 -0.20 -4.47 4.49
CA TYR A 320 0.33 -3.11 4.68
C TYR A 320 -0.55 -2.23 5.56
N GLU A 321 -1.69 -2.74 6.02
CA GLU A 321 -2.69 -1.92 6.69
C GLU A 321 -2.55 -2.04 8.21
N GLY A 322 -1.80 -1.10 8.76
CA GLY A 322 -1.49 -0.97 10.18
C GLY A 322 -2.67 -1.02 11.14
N ARG A 323 -3.87 -0.64 10.69
CA ARG A 323 -5.09 -0.68 11.53
C ARG A 323 -5.77 -2.05 11.52
N TYR A 324 -4.97 -3.12 11.41
CA TYR A 324 -5.39 -4.52 11.49
C TYR A 324 -6.44 -5.00 10.45
N GLY A 325 -6.74 -4.19 9.43
CA GLY A 325 -7.61 -4.61 8.35
C GLY A 325 -7.76 -3.57 7.24
N SER A 326 -7.71 -4.02 6.00
CA SER A 326 -8.03 -3.27 4.79
C SER A 326 -9.52 -3.14 4.60
N GLY A 327 -9.93 -1.99 4.10
CA GLY A 327 -11.33 -1.61 3.88
C GLY A 327 -11.56 -0.25 4.51
N GLY A 328 -12.83 0.07 4.77
CA GLY A 328 -13.22 1.32 5.42
C GLY A 328 -13.16 2.54 4.51
N ILE A 329 -13.56 3.67 5.09
CA ILE A 329 -13.79 4.94 4.38
C ILE A 329 -12.50 5.40 3.74
N ASN A 330 -11.41 5.45 4.53
CA ASN A 330 -10.17 6.07 4.07
C ASN A 330 -9.57 5.35 2.86
N LYS A 331 -9.56 4.01 2.87
CA LYS A 331 -8.98 3.25 1.77
C LYS A 331 -9.83 3.33 0.51
N MET A 332 -11.15 3.31 0.65
CA MET A 332 -12.05 3.45 -0.50
C MET A 332 -11.91 4.84 -1.16
N LEU A 333 -11.78 5.89 -0.36
CA LEU A 333 -11.56 7.25 -0.87
C LEU A 333 -10.15 7.43 -1.49
N ALA A 334 -9.09 6.99 -0.81
CA ALA A 334 -7.71 7.24 -1.23
C ALA A 334 -7.15 6.23 -2.24
N VAL A 335 -7.76 5.04 -2.38
CA VAL A 335 -7.26 3.97 -3.28
C VAL A 335 -8.35 3.46 -4.21
N GLY A 336 -9.61 3.38 -3.75
CA GLY A 336 -10.70 2.84 -4.55
C GLY A 336 -11.12 3.76 -5.70
N ILE A 337 -11.17 5.07 -5.45
CA ILE A 337 -11.66 6.07 -6.42
C ILE A 337 -10.61 7.12 -6.83
N ALA A 338 -9.43 7.09 -6.20
CA ALA A 338 -8.37 8.07 -6.47
C ALA A 338 -7.66 7.80 -7.80
N SER A 339 -6.94 8.82 -8.27
CA SER A 339 -6.13 8.74 -9.48
C SER A 339 -5.00 7.70 -9.36
N LEU A 340 -4.45 7.29 -10.51
CA LEU A 340 -3.34 6.34 -10.58
C LEU A 340 -2.13 6.82 -9.77
N ASN A 341 -1.82 8.11 -9.85
CA ASN A 341 -0.69 8.71 -9.15
C ASN A 341 -0.82 8.60 -7.64
N GLU A 342 -2.03 8.75 -7.09
CA GLU A 342 -2.25 8.56 -5.65
C GLU A 342 -2.06 7.10 -5.20
N ILE A 343 -2.58 6.16 -5.99
CA ILE A 343 -2.39 4.73 -5.71
C ILE A 343 -0.90 4.40 -5.71
N ARG A 344 -0.16 4.91 -6.69
CA ARG A 344 1.30 4.74 -6.79
C ARG A 344 2.05 5.37 -5.64
N ARG A 345 1.66 6.57 -5.22
CA ARG A 345 2.20 7.26 -4.05
C ARG A 345 1.99 6.45 -2.79
N SER A 346 0.82 5.88 -2.55
CA SER A 346 0.57 5.04 -1.37
C SER A 346 1.25 3.67 -1.45
N HIS A 347 1.62 3.19 -2.65
CA HIS A 347 2.22 1.88 -2.89
C HIS A 347 3.68 1.94 -3.39
N SER A 348 4.42 3.00 -3.08
CA SER A 348 5.83 3.13 -3.47
C SER A 348 6.73 2.08 -2.79
N THR A 349 7.91 1.82 -3.35
CA THR A 349 8.87 0.87 -2.78
C THR A 349 9.26 1.29 -1.37
N ARG A 350 9.60 2.56 -1.15
CA ARG A 350 9.87 3.13 0.18
C ARG A 350 8.75 2.83 1.19
N ILE A 351 7.49 2.99 0.83
CA ILE A 351 6.37 2.77 1.77
C ILE A 351 6.17 1.28 2.03
N LEU A 352 6.07 0.45 0.99
CA LEU A 352 5.71 -0.97 1.15
C LEU A 352 6.84 -1.84 1.69
N THR A 353 8.10 -1.38 1.59
CA THR A 353 9.26 -2.03 2.20
C THR A 353 9.65 -1.45 3.56
N HIS A 354 9.00 -0.38 4.00
CA HIS A 354 9.25 0.21 5.32
C HIS A 354 8.98 -0.82 6.44
N PRO A 355 9.85 -0.94 7.47
CA PRO A 355 9.67 -1.92 8.54
C PRO A 355 8.34 -1.79 9.30
N LEU A 356 7.81 -0.57 9.40
CA LEU A 356 6.52 -0.28 10.04
C LEU A 356 5.30 -0.57 9.14
N THR A 357 5.48 -0.91 7.87
CA THR A 357 4.38 -1.23 6.96
C THR A 357 4.00 -2.70 7.08
N CYS A 358 3.37 -3.04 8.20
CA CYS A 358 2.76 -4.34 8.47
C CYS A 358 1.33 -4.15 9.00
N ALA A 359 0.51 -5.21 9.05
CA ALA A 359 -0.75 -5.09 9.80
C ALA A 359 -0.49 -5.06 11.30
N GLY A 360 -1.23 -4.20 11.98
CA GLY A 360 -1.15 -3.98 13.41
C GLY A 360 -0.19 -2.88 13.87
N GLU A 361 0.55 -2.27 12.95
CA GLU A 361 1.42 -1.12 13.25
C GLU A 361 0.73 0.21 12.87
N PRO A 362 0.15 0.95 13.83
CA PRO A 362 -0.58 2.19 13.53
C PRO A 362 0.30 3.30 12.94
N ARG A 363 1.63 3.24 13.11
CA ARG A 363 2.59 4.17 12.50
C ARG A 363 2.99 3.78 11.08
N SER A 364 2.27 2.84 10.47
CA SER A 364 2.51 2.44 9.09
C SER A 364 2.44 3.66 8.16
N PRO A 365 3.49 3.96 7.36
CA PRO A 365 3.48 5.09 6.43
C PRO A 365 2.42 4.92 5.33
N PHE A 366 2.05 3.68 4.99
CA PHE A 366 0.91 3.40 4.11
C PHE A 366 -0.39 3.96 4.70
N VAL A 367 -0.64 3.69 5.98
CA VAL A 367 -1.85 4.14 6.69
C VAL A 367 -1.89 5.65 6.81
N GLN A 368 -0.76 6.27 7.16
CA GLN A 368 -0.65 7.72 7.30
C GLN A 368 -0.96 8.42 5.98
N ARG A 369 -0.37 7.96 4.86
CA ARG A 369 -0.65 8.51 3.53
C ARG A 369 -2.13 8.34 3.14
N VAL A 370 -2.68 7.13 3.26
CA VAL A 370 -4.11 6.88 2.98
C VAL A 370 -5.04 7.76 3.85
N ALA A 371 -4.70 7.98 5.12
CA ALA A 371 -5.49 8.82 6.01
C ALA A 371 -5.39 10.31 5.67
N ALA A 372 -4.21 10.80 5.26
CA ALA A 372 -3.98 12.18 4.84
C ALA A 372 -4.75 12.52 3.56
N THR A 373 -4.70 11.62 2.57
CA THR A 373 -5.47 11.74 1.33
C THR A 373 -6.97 11.73 1.59
N ALA A 374 -7.46 10.74 2.35
CA ALA A 374 -8.88 10.67 2.69
C ALA A 374 -9.35 11.88 3.51
N ARG A 375 -8.51 12.45 4.39
CA ARG A 375 -8.82 13.70 5.09
C ARG A 375 -8.95 14.86 4.10
N SER A 376 -8.01 14.99 3.18
CA SER A 376 -8.04 16.06 2.17
C SER A 376 -9.27 15.97 1.27
N ILE A 377 -9.68 14.77 0.83
CA ILE A 377 -10.93 14.57 0.09
C ILE A 377 -12.13 15.03 0.91
N ARG A 378 -12.22 14.63 2.18
CA ARG A 378 -13.34 15.00 3.08
C ARG A 378 -13.42 16.50 3.31
N ASP A 379 -12.28 17.15 3.51
CA ASP A 379 -12.22 18.60 3.68
C ASP A 379 -12.70 19.28 2.39
N THR A 380 -12.20 18.86 1.22
CA THR A 380 -12.65 19.42 -0.07
C THR A 380 -14.13 19.21 -0.34
N MET A 381 -14.69 18.05 0.02
CA MET A 381 -16.15 17.84 -0.08
C MET A 381 -16.95 18.88 0.71
N LEU A 382 -16.41 19.41 1.80
CA LEU A 382 -17.11 20.39 2.63
C LEU A 382 -16.79 21.85 2.27
N THR A 383 -15.64 22.11 1.63
CA THR A 383 -15.14 23.48 1.44
C THR A 383 -15.05 23.92 -0.01
N HIS A 384 -15.15 23.00 -0.97
CA HIS A 384 -15.07 23.33 -2.40
C HIS A 384 -16.20 24.29 -2.82
N PRO A 385 -15.92 25.32 -3.65
CA PRO A 385 -16.91 26.33 -4.04
C PRO A 385 -18.21 25.79 -4.59
N ASN A 386 -18.14 24.73 -5.37
CA ASN A 386 -19.28 24.16 -6.06
C ASN A 386 -19.81 22.89 -5.38
N THR A 387 -19.41 22.60 -4.14
CA THR A 387 -19.88 21.38 -3.46
C THR A 387 -21.35 21.47 -3.05
N ARG A 388 -22.08 20.38 -3.29
CA ARG A 388 -23.40 20.10 -2.71
C ARG A 388 -23.32 19.28 -1.43
N SER A 389 -22.18 18.65 -1.13
CA SER A 389 -22.05 17.75 0.01
C SER A 389 -22.33 18.48 1.33
N LEU A 390 -23.29 17.96 2.08
CA LEU A 390 -23.75 18.54 3.35
C LEU A 390 -22.99 18.01 4.56
N ALA A 391 -22.32 16.87 4.41
CA ALA A 391 -21.62 16.20 5.48
C ALA A 391 -20.38 15.46 4.96
N ALA A 392 -19.48 15.11 5.89
CA ALA A 392 -18.42 14.16 5.57
C ALA A 392 -19.03 12.78 5.26
N PRO A 393 -18.38 11.96 4.42
CA PRO A 393 -18.84 10.62 4.10
C PRO A 393 -19.04 9.75 5.32
N TYR A 394 -20.14 9.01 5.35
CA TYR A 394 -20.34 7.91 6.29
C TYR A 394 -19.71 6.64 5.73
N GLY A 395 -19.19 5.78 6.60
CA GLY A 395 -18.71 4.46 6.24
C GLY A 395 -19.58 3.38 6.81
N LEU A 396 -20.05 2.47 5.96
CA LEU A 396 -20.53 1.17 6.37
C LEU A 396 -19.39 0.17 6.29
N THR A 397 -18.94 -0.29 7.45
CA THR A 397 -17.86 -1.27 7.55
C THR A 397 -18.37 -2.58 8.13
N MET A 398 -18.01 -3.70 7.50
CA MET A 398 -18.42 -5.04 7.96
C MET A 398 -17.23 -5.99 8.10
N ILE A 399 -17.33 -6.94 9.04
CA ILE A 399 -16.44 -8.10 9.16
C ILE A 399 -17.30 -9.37 9.10
N GLY A 400 -16.78 -10.43 8.49
CA GLY A 400 -17.53 -11.67 8.30
C GLY A 400 -16.77 -12.66 7.42
N LYS A 401 -17.31 -13.85 7.21
CA LYS A 401 -16.83 -14.81 6.21
C LYS A 401 -17.53 -14.58 4.87
N SER A 402 -18.86 -14.45 4.91
CA SER A 402 -19.78 -14.27 3.78
C SER A 402 -20.99 -13.43 4.19
N GLU A 403 -21.90 -13.10 3.26
CA GLU A 403 -23.16 -12.41 3.58
C GLU A 403 -24.03 -13.15 4.59
N GLU A 404 -23.96 -14.48 4.61
CA GLU A 404 -24.67 -15.32 5.59
C GLU A 404 -23.91 -15.50 6.92
N ASP A 405 -22.69 -15.00 7.02
CA ASP A 405 -21.81 -15.18 8.19
C ASP A 405 -21.09 -13.86 8.50
N ILE A 406 -21.87 -12.84 8.83
CA ILE A 406 -21.41 -11.52 9.25
C ILE A 406 -21.20 -11.54 10.77
N TRP A 407 -20.05 -11.03 11.21
CA TRP A 407 -19.65 -11.01 12.61
C TRP A 407 -19.80 -9.63 13.27
N GLY A 408 -19.90 -8.57 12.48
CA GLY A 408 -20.00 -7.22 13.01
C GLY A 408 -20.16 -6.17 11.92
N MET A 409 -20.75 -5.04 12.32
CA MET A 409 -21.03 -3.89 11.48
C MET A 409 -20.73 -2.60 12.27
N ALA A 410 -20.16 -1.61 11.60
CA ALA A 410 -19.98 -0.26 12.11
C ALA A 410 -20.46 0.74 11.04
N PHE A 411 -21.21 1.75 11.47
CA PHE A 411 -21.67 2.85 10.63
C PHE A 411 -21.29 4.18 11.28
N SER A 412 -20.42 4.97 10.64
CA SER A 412 -19.91 6.24 11.21
C SER A 412 -19.18 7.10 10.19
N GLN A 413 -19.05 8.39 10.43
CA GLN A 413 -18.13 9.29 9.69
C GLN A 413 -16.68 9.14 10.15
N HIS A 414 -16.46 8.54 11.32
CA HIS A 414 -15.14 8.39 11.90
C HIS A 414 -14.58 6.99 11.65
N GLU A 415 -13.43 6.93 10.98
CA GLU A 415 -12.69 5.69 10.74
C GLU A 415 -12.33 4.95 12.05
N SER A 416 -12.28 5.65 13.19
CA SER A 416 -12.08 5.03 14.51
C SER A 416 -13.20 4.05 14.90
N ALA A 417 -14.41 4.19 14.38
CA ALA A 417 -15.51 3.27 14.63
C ALA A 417 -15.22 1.84 14.14
N ARG A 418 -14.31 1.68 13.16
CA ARG A 418 -13.85 0.37 12.69
C ARG A 418 -12.90 -0.33 13.67
N ARG A 419 -12.32 0.38 14.64
CA ARG A 419 -11.25 -0.14 15.51
C ARG A 419 -11.68 -1.41 16.24
N GLU A 420 -12.90 -1.44 16.78
CA GLU A 420 -13.42 -2.62 17.50
C GLU A 420 -13.60 -3.84 16.57
N LEU A 421 -14.09 -3.61 15.35
CA LEU A 421 -14.18 -4.66 14.33
C LEU A 421 -12.80 -5.19 13.95
N ALA A 422 -11.82 -4.29 13.80
CA ALA A 422 -10.45 -4.65 13.47
C ALA A 422 -9.77 -5.44 14.60
N VAL A 423 -10.02 -5.08 15.87
CA VAL A 423 -9.55 -5.85 17.04
C VAL A 423 -10.17 -7.25 17.05
N THR A 424 -11.48 -7.36 16.84
CA THR A 424 -12.19 -8.64 16.75
C THR A 424 -11.59 -9.52 15.64
N LEU A 425 -11.37 -8.94 14.46
CA LEU A 425 -10.75 -9.62 13.34
C LEU A 425 -9.30 -10.06 13.66
N THR A 426 -8.52 -9.20 14.31
CA THR A 426 -7.15 -9.52 14.72
C THR A 426 -7.10 -10.71 15.66
N GLN A 427 -7.95 -10.71 16.69
CA GLN A 427 -8.02 -11.80 17.66
C GLN A 427 -8.32 -13.12 16.96
N ARG A 428 -9.29 -13.12 16.04
CA ARG A 428 -9.66 -14.31 15.26
C ARG A 428 -8.52 -14.82 14.37
N TYR A 429 -7.76 -13.94 13.75
CA TYR A 429 -6.69 -14.32 12.82
C TYR A 429 -5.31 -14.41 13.47
N THR A 430 -5.21 -14.15 14.77
CA THR A 430 -3.95 -14.30 15.52
C THR A 430 -3.83 -15.72 16.06
N VAL A 431 -2.77 -16.42 15.66
CA VAL A 431 -2.53 -17.81 16.04
C VAL A 431 -1.15 -17.93 16.70
N PRO A 432 -1.05 -18.50 17.91
CA PRO A 432 0.24 -18.70 18.54
C PRO A 432 1.04 -19.79 17.83
N ILE A 433 2.36 -19.64 17.79
CA ILE A 433 3.30 -20.69 17.36
C ILE A 433 4.10 -21.17 18.58
N ALA A 434 4.25 -22.49 18.71
CA ALA A 434 5.00 -23.07 19.83
C ALA A 434 6.51 -23.16 19.57
N ARG A 435 6.89 -23.26 18.29
CA ARG A 435 8.28 -23.39 17.83
C ARG A 435 8.46 -22.63 16.52
N HIS A 436 9.69 -22.20 16.25
CA HIS A 436 10.04 -21.61 14.96
C HIS A 436 9.85 -22.62 13.83
N LEU A 437 9.42 -22.15 12.67
CA LEU A 437 9.16 -23.01 11.51
C LEU A 437 10.42 -23.15 10.64
N ASP A 438 10.64 -24.36 10.14
CA ASP A 438 11.70 -24.70 9.19
C ASP A 438 11.17 -24.79 7.76
N VAL A 439 10.00 -25.41 7.62
CA VAL A 439 9.29 -25.59 6.36
C VAL A 439 7.88 -25.04 6.52
N VAL A 440 7.46 -24.22 5.55
CA VAL A 440 6.13 -23.61 5.54
C VAL A 440 5.42 -24.02 4.28
N VAL A 441 4.29 -24.70 4.42
CA VAL A 441 3.40 -25.03 3.31
C VAL A 441 2.26 -24.03 3.30
N SER A 442 1.96 -23.44 2.14
CA SER A 442 0.88 -22.47 1.97
C SER A 442 -0.02 -22.89 0.83
N ASP A 443 -1.32 -22.78 1.06
CA ASP A 443 -2.35 -22.82 0.02
C ASP A 443 -2.85 -21.40 -0.30
N VAL A 444 -3.55 -21.24 -1.41
CA VAL A 444 -4.06 -19.92 -1.85
C VAL A 444 -5.37 -19.54 -1.15
N GLU A 445 -5.55 -18.23 -0.99
CA GLU A 445 -6.87 -17.67 -0.65
C GLU A 445 -7.87 -17.91 -1.80
N PRO A 446 -9.18 -18.04 -1.49
CA PRO A 446 -10.22 -18.09 -2.51
C PRO A 446 -10.08 -16.92 -3.50
N TYR A 447 -10.14 -17.22 -4.79
CA TYR A 447 -10.03 -16.26 -5.89
C TYR A 447 -8.69 -15.52 -5.99
N LYS A 448 -7.64 -15.93 -5.26
CA LYS A 448 -6.30 -15.31 -5.31
C LYS A 448 -5.23 -16.18 -5.97
N GLY A 449 -5.57 -17.39 -6.41
CA GLY A 449 -4.69 -18.27 -7.19
C GLY A 449 -4.54 -17.87 -8.66
N THR A 450 -4.55 -16.57 -8.96
CA THR A 450 -4.57 -16.04 -10.33
C THR A 450 -3.20 -16.02 -10.99
N ASP A 451 -2.14 -15.83 -10.19
CA ASP A 451 -0.76 -15.74 -10.64
C ASP A 451 0.23 -16.03 -9.51
N ILE A 452 1.51 -16.18 -9.87
CA ILE A 452 2.63 -16.50 -8.97
C ILE A 452 2.58 -15.69 -7.67
N THR A 453 2.42 -14.37 -7.81
CA THR A 453 2.55 -13.44 -6.68
C THR A 453 1.23 -13.26 -5.93
N ALA A 454 0.08 -13.26 -6.60
CA ALA A 454 -1.22 -13.11 -5.97
C ALA A 454 -1.50 -14.24 -4.97
N GLY A 455 -1.14 -15.48 -5.31
CA GLY A 455 -1.32 -16.65 -4.44
C GLY A 455 -0.41 -16.65 -3.20
N ALA A 456 0.74 -15.97 -3.26
CA ALA A 456 1.75 -15.98 -2.20
C ALA A 456 1.45 -15.04 -1.01
N ARG A 457 0.20 -14.56 -0.88
CA ARG A 457 -0.15 -13.54 0.12
C ARG A 457 -0.03 -14.06 1.55
N ALA A 458 -0.38 -15.31 1.85
CA ALA A 458 -0.24 -15.86 3.21
C ALA A 458 1.23 -15.91 3.65
N LEU A 459 2.15 -16.33 2.75
CA LEU A 459 3.58 -16.30 3.01
C LEU A 459 4.10 -14.87 3.25
N GLN A 460 3.53 -13.87 2.59
CA GLN A 460 3.90 -12.47 2.85
C GLN A 460 3.64 -12.05 4.30
N TYR A 461 2.51 -12.49 4.90
CA TYR A 461 2.22 -12.18 6.31
C TYR A 461 3.23 -12.84 7.24
N LEU A 462 3.70 -14.04 6.89
CA LEU A 462 4.75 -14.66 7.66
C LEU A 462 6.04 -13.81 7.63
N CYS A 463 6.42 -13.31 6.46
CA CYS A 463 7.59 -12.42 6.31
C CYS A 463 7.43 -11.11 7.09
N ASP A 464 6.28 -10.45 6.95
CA ASP A 464 6.05 -9.11 7.53
C ASP A 464 5.99 -9.13 9.08
N TRP A 465 5.66 -10.29 9.68
CA TRP A 465 5.57 -10.50 11.14
C TRP A 465 6.77 -11.23 11.72
N HIS A 466 7.63 -11.82 10.89
CA HIS A 466 8.90 -12.36 11.33
C HIS A 466 9.86 -11.20 11.64
N ARG A 467 9.97 -10.87 12.92
CA ARG A 467 10.73 -9.73 13.44
C ARG A 467 11.62 -10.16 14.60
N PRO A 468 12.62 -9.34 15.00
CA PRO A 468 13.46 -9.65 16.16
C PRO A 468 12.66 -9.91 17.45
N ASP A 469 11.54 -9.23 17.63
CA ASP A 469 10.60 -9.33 18.75
C ASP A 469 9.46 -10.35 18.53
N ASN A 470 9.42 -11.00 17.37
CA ASN A 470 8.44 -12.03 17.03
C ASN A 470 9.06 -13.03 16.04
N VAL A 471 9.97 -13.87 16.54
CA VAL A 471 10.72 -14.80 15.70
C VAL A 471 9.81 -15.98 15.31
N LEU A 472 9.29 -15.93 14.08
CA LEU A 472 8.40 -16.97 13.52
C LEU A 472 9.12 -18.10 12.78
N LEU A 473 10.15 -17.74 12.04
CA LEU A 473 10.97 -18.63 11.23
C LEU A 473 12.31 -18.79 11.92
N ASN A 474 12.93 -19.95 11.74
CA ASN A 474 14.36 -20.03 11.98
C ASN A 474 15.07 -19.10 10.96
N ARG A 475 16.16 -18.44 11.33
CA ARG A 475 16.65 -17.29 10.53
C ARG A 475 16.91 -17.68 9.06
N PRO A 476 16.78 -16.76 8.07
CA PRO A 476 16.94 -17.10 6.64
C PRO A 476 18.27 -17.75 6.26
N ASP A 477 19.36 -17.38 6.95
CA ASP A 477 20.70 -17.98 6.83
C ASP A 477 20.75 -19.44 7.30
N GLN A 478 19.83 -19.83 8.18
CA GLN A 478 19.64 -21.21 8.62
C GLN A 478 18.83 -22.03 7.62
N GLY A 479 18.26 -21.42 6.56
CA GLY A 479 17.71 -22.15 5.42
C GLY A 479 16.27 -22.59 5.54
N CYS A 480 15.39 -21.66 5.90
CA CYS A 480 13.95 -21.86 5.82
C CYS A 480 13.45 -22.07 4.38
N VAL A 481 12.45 -22.94 4.25
CA VAL A 481 11.83 -23.35 2.99
C VAL A 481 10.35 -23.02 3.01
N ALA A 482 9.82 -22.55 1.88
CA ALA A 482 8.39 -22.44 1.66
C ALA A 482 7.95 -23.26 0.44
N LEU A 483 6.78 -23.89 0.54
CA LEU A 483 6.07 -24.54 -0.56
C LEU A 483 4.73 -23.83 -0.74
N LEU A 484 4.48 -23.30 -1.93
CA LEU A 484 3.23 -22.67 -2.30
C LEU A 484 2.50 -23.54 -3.33
N PHE A 485 1.33 -24.05 -2.98
CA PHE A 485 0.39 -24.62 -3.93
C PHE A 485 -0.42 -23.49 -4.57
N ASN A 486 -0.25 -23.25 -5.87
CA ASN A 486 -0.90 -22.14 -6.57
C ASN A 486 -1.27 -22.54 -8.02
N PRO A 487 -2.55 -22.52 -8.40
CA PRO A 487 -2.98 -22.97 -9.72
C PRO A 487 -2.67 -21.96 -10.84
N CYS A 488 -2.38 -20.70 -10.52
CA CYS A 488 -2.02 -19.65 -11.49
C CYS A 488 -2.95 -19.60 -12.72
N ASN A 489 -4.26 -19.65 -12.50
CA ASN A 489 -5.22 -20.04 -13.53
C ASN A 489 -5.86 -18.86 -14.29
N GLU A 490 -5.32 -17.63 -14.20
CA GLU A 490 -5.87 -16.46 -14.88
C GLU A 490 -5.13 -16.19 -16.22
N PRO A 491 -5.75 -16.49 -17.39
CA PRO A 491 -5.11 -16.31 -18.68
C PRO A 491 -4.74 -14.84 -18.95
N LYS A 492 -5.53 -13.89 -18.45
CA LYS A 492 -5.28 -12.45 -18.64
C LYS A 492 -4.05 -11.94 -17.89
N ASN A 493 -3.52 -12.71 -16.93
CA ASN A 493 -2.30 -12.37 -16.20
C ASN A 493 -1.07 -13.03 -16.84
N ASN A 494 -0.86 -12.81 -18.14
CA ASN A 494 0.25 -13.41 -18.90
C ASN A 494 0.34 -14.93 -18.69
N ALA A 495 -0.78 -15.64 -18.89
CA ALA A 495 -0.89 -17.08 -18.67
C ALA A 495 -0.54 -17.54 -17.24
N GLY A 496 -0.90 -16.75 -16.22
CA GLY A 496 -0.68 -17.06 -14.81
C GLY A 496 0.66 -16.59 -14.23
N ILE A 497 1.50 -15.91 -15.01
CA ILE A 497 2.78 -15.36 -14.53
C ILE A 497 2.54 -14.15 -13.63
N GLY A 498 1.70 -13.21 -14.07
CA GLY A 498 1.45 -11.94 -13.42
C GLY A 498 0.80 -10.96 -14.38
N ASN A 499 0.18 -9.89 -13.86
CA ASN A 499 -0.25 -8.80 -14.73
C ASN A 499 0.97 -8.09 -15.36
N ASP A 500 0.74 -7.22 -16.34
CA ASP A 500 1.80 -6.64 -17.17
C ASP A 500 2.91 -5.97 -16.36
N GLY A 501 2.55 -5.20 -15.34
CA GLY A 501 3.55 -4.55 -14.49
C GLY A 501 4.30 -5.54 -13.59
N THR A 502 3.64 -6.56 -13.03
CA THR A 502 4.35 -7.62 -12.28
C THR A 502 5.33 -8.37 -13.17
N LYS A 503 4.90 -8.80 -14.36
CA LYS A 503 5.77 -9.51 -15.31
C LYS A 503 6.95 -8.63 -15.73
N LEU A 504 6.70 -7.37 -16.10
CA LEU A 504 7.75 -6.42 -16.48
C LEU A 504 8.86 -6.33 -15.43
N HIS A 505 8.49 -6.17 -14.15
CA HIS A 505 9.48 -6.07 -13.09
C HIS A 505 10.19 -7.41 -12.79
N MET A 506 9.52 -8.54 -13.00
CA MET A 506 10.12 -9.88 -12.91
C MET A 506 11.06 -10.17 -14.09
N ASP A 507 10.76 -9.68 -15.28
CA ASP A 507 11.64 -9.83 -16.45
C ASP A 507 12.99 -9.13 -16.20
N VAL A 508 12.97 -7.93 -15.60
CA VAL A 508 14.19 -7.22 -15.20
C VAL A 508 15.01 -7.99 -14.15
N LEU A 509 14.36 -8.73 -13.25
CA LEU A 509 15.04 -9.63 -12.31
C LEU A 509 15.76 -10.76 -13.08
N GLY A 510 15.08 -11.34 -14.06
CA GLY A 510 15.68 -12.33 -14.96
C GLY A 510 16.90 -11.78 -15.68
N ASP A 511 16.80 -10.58 -16.28
CA ASP A 511 17.91 -9.92 -16.97
C ASP A 511 19.14 -9.71 -16.05
N PHE A 512 18.93 -9.30 -14.79
CA PHE A 512 20.03 -9.16 -13.85
C PHE A 512 20.73 -10.49 -13.55
N LEU A 513 19.98 -11.59 -13.47
CA LEU A 513 20.54 -12.91 -13.24
C LEU A 513 21.27 -13.44 -14.48
N GLN A 514 20.66 -13.30 -15.67
CA GLN A 514 21.27 -13.71 -16.93
C GLN A 514 22.58 -12.96 -17.20
N GLY A 515 22.62 -11.65 -16.91
CA GLY A 515 23.86 -10.86 -17.01
C GLY A 515 24.95 -11.29 -16.01
N LEU A 516 24.59 -11.87 -14.87
CA LEU A 516 25.53 -12.40 -13.87
C LEU A 516 26.01 -13.83 -14.21
N ARG A 517 25.23 -14.58 -15.01
CA ARG A 517 25.44 -16.01 -15.29
C ARG A 517 26.87 -16.36 -15.72
N PRO A 518 27.54 -15.64 -16.65
CA PRO A 518 28.89 -16.04 -17.09
C PRO A 518 29.96 -15.93 -16.01
N GLN A 519 29.82 -14.99 -15.08
CA GLN A 519 30.73 -14.89 -13.93
C GLN A 519 30.40 -15.94 -12.88
N LEU A 520 29.10 -16.17 -12.64
CA LEU A 520 28.64 -17.18 -11.69
C LEU A 520 29.11 -18.58 -12.08
N SER A 521 28.90 -19.00 -13.33
CA SER A 521 29.29 -20.33 -13.82
C SER A 521 30.79 -20.57 -13.63
N ARG A 522 31.65 -19.61 -14.00
CA ARG A 522 33.10 -19.70 -13.75
C ARG A 522 33.46 -19.86 -12.28
N ASN A 523 32.76 -19.17 -11.38
CA ASN A 523 33.01 -19.30 -9.94
C ASN A 523 32.53 -20.65 -9.39
N LEU A 524 31.40 -21.16 -9.90
CA LEU A 524 30.83 -22.45 -9.52
C LEU A 524 31.70 -23.62 -9.98
N GLU A 525 32.21 -23.57 -11.22
CA GLU A 525 33.15 -24.56 -11.77
C GLU A 525 34.44 -24.66 -10.95
N GLN A 526 34.85 -23.56 -10.30
CA GLN A 526 36.05 -23.51 -9.46
C GLN A 526 35.79 -23.92 -8.00
N ALA A 527 34.53 -24.12 -7.59
CA ALA A 527 34.19 -24.41 -6.21
C ALA A 527 34.69 -25.80 -5.78
N ARG A 528 35.45 -25.87 -4.68
CA ARG A 528 36.03 -27.13 -4.18
C ARG A 528 35.23 -27.80 -3.06
N SER A 529 34.16 -27.16 -2.60
CA SER A 529 33.34 -27.66 -1.49
C SER A 529 31.91 -27.15 -1.58
N LEU A 530 30.96 -27.83 -0.92
CA LEU A 530 29.58 -27.36 -0.80
C LEU A 530 29.49 -25.98 -0.15
N THR A 531 30.34 -25.70 0.86
CA THR A 531 30.40 -24.39 1.51
C THR A 531 30.76 -23.29 0.51
N ALA A 532 31.74 -23.53 -0.37
CA ALA A 532 32.12 -22.57 -1.40
C ALA A 532 30.99 -22.33 -2.43
N VAL A 533 30.27 -23.39 -2.81
CA VAL A 533 29.07 -23.27 -3.67
C VAL A 533 28.01 -22.43 -2.98
N GLN A 534 27.68 -22.73 -1.72
CA GLN A 534 26.67 -22.00 -0.96
C GLN A 534 27.04 -20.52 -0.78
N GLN A 535 28.31 -20.21 -0.50
CA GLN A 535 28.81 -18.84 -0.39
C GLN A 535 28.68 -18.10 -1.73
N THR A 536 29.08 -18.74 -2.83
CA THR A 536 28.98 -18.17 -4.18
C THR A 536 27.53 -17.85 -4.55
N LEU A 537 26.61 -18.79 -4.34
CA LEU A 537 25.17 -18.59 -4.57
C LEU A 537 24.59 -17.50 -3.67
N THR A 538 25.02 -17.43 -2.40
CA THR A 538 24.56 -16.40 -1.45
C THR A 538 24.99 -14.99 -1.88
N ILE A 539 26.25 -14.82 -2.29
CA ILE A 539 26.76 -13.53 -2.78
C ILE A 539 26.03 -13.13 -4.07
N ALA A 540 25.83 -14.07 -4.99
CA ALA A 540 25.09 -13.83 -6.22
C ALA A 540 23.64 -13.41 -5.94
N ARG A 541 22.95 -14.12 -5.04
CA ARG A 541 21.58 -13.79 -4.60
C ARG A 541 21.49 -12.39 -4.02
N GLN A 542 22.37 -12.06 -3.07
CA GLN A 542 22.40 -10.74 -2.44
C GLN A 542 22.64 -9.64 -3.47
N THR A 543 23.55 -9.87 -4.41
CA THR A 543 23.85 -8.93 -5.50
C THR A 543 22.64 -8.68 -6.39
N VAL A 544 21.99 -9.75 -6.86
CA VAL A 544 20.81 -9.67 -7.73
C VAL A 544 19.63 -9.01 -7.02
N LEU A 545 19.31 -9.42 -5.79
CA LEU A 545 18.20 -8.85 -5.02
C LEU A 545 18.44 -7.39 -4.60
N ALA A 546 19.71 -6.98 -4.39
CA ALA A 546 20.04 -5.58 -4.13
C ALA A 546 19.85 -4.71 -5.37
N ARG A 547 20.34 -5.17 -6.55
CA ARG A 547 20.11 -4.50 -7.84
C ARG A 547 18.63 -4.40 -8.19
N TRP A 548 17.88 -5.47 -7.93
CA TRP A 548 16.45 -5.48 -8.17
C TRP A 548 15.69 -4.52 -7.24
N GLN A 549 16.01 -4.49 -5.94
CA GLN A 549 15.43 -3.47 -5.05
C GLN A 549 15.76 -2.06 -5.52
N GLN A 550 17.01 -1.80 -5.92
CA GLN A 550 17.42 -0.49 -6.43
C GLN A 550 16.59 -0.10 -7.66
N HIS A 551 16.40 -1.02 -8.62
CA HIS A 551 15.54 -0.81 -9.78
C HIS A 551 14.10 -0.46 -9.39
N LEU A 552 13.51 -1.21 -8.45
CA LEU A 552 12.16 -0.96 -7.97
C LEU A 552 12.02 0.40 -7.27
N CYS A 553 13.00 0.78 -6.43
CA CYS A 553 13.07 2.13 -5.84
C CYS A 553 13.15 3.21 -6.93
N SER A 554 14.06 3.07 -7.89
CA SER A 554 14.26 4.05 -8.96
C SER A 554 13.02 4.23 -9.84
N ASN A 555 12.28 3.17 -10.13
CA ASN A 555 10.99 3.28 -10.82
C ASN A 555 9.95 3.98 -9.95
N SER A 556 9.86 3.60 -8.68
CA SER A 556 8.76 4.06 -7.83
C SER A 556 8.90 5.50 -7.33
N GLU A 557 10.13 6.00 -7.27
CA GLU A 557 10.50 7.28 -6.63
C GLU A 557 11.20 8.23 -7.64
N VAL A 558 10.96 8.03 -8.94
CA VAL A 558 11.62 8.79 -10.01
C VAL A 558 11.40 10.30 -9.87
N THR A 559 10.20 10.76 -9.53
CA THR A 559 9.90 12.19 -9.42
C THR A 559 10.58 12.83 -8.22
N ASP A 560 10.45 12.26 -7.01
CA ASP A 560 11.15 12.73 -5.80
C ASP A 560 12.64 12.93 -6.08
N TRP A 561 13.22 12.01 -6.85
CA TRP A 561 14.62 12.05 -7.24
C TRP A 561 14.93 13.10 -8.31
N LEU A 562 14.10 13.21 -9.35
CA LEU A 562 14.27 14.25 -10.37
C LEU A 562 14.15 15.65 -9.76
N GLU A 563 13.26 15.83 -8.79
CA GLU A 563 13.14 17.08 -8.02
C GLU A 563 14.37 17.35 -7.14
N GLU A 564 14.95 16.31 -6.50
CA GLU A 564 16.23 16.44 -5.80
C GLU A 564 17.34 16.90 -6.76
N LEU A 565 17.47 16.26 -7.93
CA LEU A 565 18.45 16.66 -8.93
C LEU A 565 18.21 18.07 -9.48
N GLN A 566 16.96 18.45 -9.72
CA GLN A 566 16.62 19.80 -10.16
C GLN A 566 17.05 20.82 -9.11
N ARG A 567 16.76 20.59 -7.82
CA ARG A 567 17.19 21.47 -6.73
C ARG A 567 18.71 21.61 -6.67
N LEU A 568 19.43 20.49 -6.81
CA LEU A 568 20.89 20.51 -6.88
C LEU A 568 21.39 21.27 -8.12
N ALA A 569 20.78 21.06 -9.28
CA ALA A 569 21.14 21.76 -10.52
C ALA A 569 20.87 23.27 -10.42
N TYR A 570 19.77 23.68 -9.78
CA TYR A 570 19.46 25.08 -9.51
C TYR A 570 20.47 25.74 -8.57
N ALA A 571 20.79 25.08 -7.45
CA ALA A 571 21.82 25.58 -6.55
C ALA A 571 23.18 25.69 -7.26
N GLY A 572 23.48 24.76 -8.17
CA GLY A 572 24.71 24.75 -8.96
C GLY A 572 24.76 25.89 -9.97
N GLN A 573 23.63 26.17 -10.63
CA GLN A 573 23.46 27.32 -11.52
C GLN A 573 23.67 28.64 -10.78
N GLN A 574 23.07 28.78 -9.59
CA GLN A 574 23.25 29.97 -8.76
C GLN A 574 24.71 30.14 -8.33
N GLN A 575 25.39 29.07 -7.92
CA GLN A 575 26.81 29.16 -7.57
C GLN A 575 27.69 29.44 -8.79
N ALA A 576 27.35 28.89 -9.95
CA ALA A 576 28.03 29.16 -11.21
C ALA A 576 27.91 30.62 -11.65
N SER A 577 26.75 31.26 -11.47
CA SER A 577 26.57 32.68 -11.79
C SER A 577 27.43 33.61 -10.91
N HIS A 578 27.90 33.13 -9.76
CA HIS A 578 28.84 33.81 -8.88
C HIS A 578 30.31 33.37 -9.10
N GLY A 579 30.59 32.53 -10.10
CA GLY A 579 31.93 32.02 -10.41
C GLY A 579 32.49 31.01 -9.39
N GLN A 580 31.64 30.42 -8.55
CA GLN A 580 32.06 29.60 -7.40
C GLN A 580 31.34 28.26 -7.36
N VAL A 581 31.49 27.39 -8.36
CA VAL A 581 30.99 26.01 -8.26
C VAL A 581 31.99 25.16 -7.46
N PRO A 582 31.68 24.72 -6.22
CA PRO A 582 32.57 23.87 -5.45
C PRO A 582 32.72 22.51 -6.14
N ARG A 583 33.93 21.96 -6.16
CA ARG A 583 34.18 20.60 -6.69
C ARG A 583 33.31 19.54 -6.00
N ASP A 584 33.07 19.72 -4.70
CA ASP A 584 32.24 18.81 -3.92
C ASP A 584 30.78 18.79 -4.39
N MET A 585 30.27 19.92 -4.90
CA MET A 585 28.92 20.00 -5.45
C MET A 585 28.78 19.24 -6.77
N LEU A 586 29.74 19.43 -7.70
CA LEU A 586 29.78 18.65 -8.94
C LEU A 586 29.94 17.16 -8.66
N LYS A 587 30.84 16.81 -7.74
CA LYS A 587 31.02 15.43 -7.29
C LYS A 587 29.71 14.86 -6.73
N PHE A 588 29.04 15.60 -5.85
CA PHE A 588 27.77 15.17 -5.27
C PHE A 588 26.68 14.99 -6.32
N LEU A 589 26.56 15.92 -7.29
CA LEU A 589 25.63 15.77 -8.41
C LEU A 589 25.92 14.51 -9.23
N TYR A 590 27.18 14.27 -9.60
CA TYR A 590 27.55 13.08 -10.38
C TYR A 590 27.35 11.78 -9.59
N GLU A 591 27.70 11.75 -8.30
CA GLU A 591 27.40 10.60 -7.43
C GLU A 591 25.90 10.31 -7.37
N ARG A 592 25.08 11.37 -7.32
CA ARG A 592 23.63 11.24 -7.39
C ARG A 592 23.19 10.69 -8.74
N MET A 593 23.61 11.27 -9.87
CA MET A 593 23.23 10.80 -11.21
C MET A 593 23.70 9.36 -11.49
N ASP A 594 24.93 9.02 -11.10
CA ASP A 594 25.53 7.69 -11.30
C ASP A 594 24.77 6.58 -10.58
N ARG A 595 24.20 6.87 -9.40
CA ARG A 595 23.36 5.91 -8.68
C ARG A 595 22.12 5.48 -9.49
N TYR A 596 21.59 6.35 -10.37
CA TYR A 596 20.33 6.08 -11.08
C TYR A 596 20.52 5.79 -12.55
N ARG A 597 21.65 6.11 -13.18
CA ARG A 597 21.89 5.73 -14.59
C ARG A 597 22.12 4.22 -14.78
N ARG A 598 22.47 3.49 -13.71
CA ARG A 598 22.91 2.08 -13.73
C ARG A 598 21.77 1.04 -13.89
N GLY A 599 20.51 1.48 -13.98
CA GLY A 599 19.38 0.55 -14.13
C GLY A 599 19.00 0.28 -15.60
N ALA A 600 18.13 -0.71 -15.80
CA ALA A 600 17.76 -1.22 -17.13
C ALA A 600 16.59 -0.47 -17.80
N ASN A 601 15.93 0.48 -17.12
CA ASN A 601 14.74 1.13 -17.66
C ASN A 601 15.07 2.37 -18.52
N HIS A 602 14.05 2.88 -19.21
CA HIS A 602 14.13 4.06 -20.07
C HIS A 602 14.45 5.35 -19.29
N VAL A 603 13.99 5.47 -18.04
CA VAL A 603 14.38 6.56 -17.12
C VAL A 603 15.89 6.55 -16.90
N ASN A 604 16.47 5.41 -16.53
CA ASN A 604 17.90 5.24 -16.26
C ASN A 604 18.73 5.62 -17.48
N ARG A 605 18.28 5.21 -18.68
CA ARG A 605 18.92 5.61 -19.95
C ARG A 605 18.83 7.10 -20.23
N ALA A 606 17.69 7.72 -19.95
CA ALA A 606 17.54 9.17 -20.10
C ALA A 606 18.47 9.93 -19.15
N ILE A 607 18.58 9.48 -17.90
CA ILE A 607 19.51 10.05 -16.91
C ILE A 607 20.95 9.91 -17.36
N ALA A 608 21.33 8.74 -17.88
CA ALA A 608 22.67 8.50 -18.42
C ALA A 608 23.01 9.50 -19.55
N ARG A 609 22.02 9.79 -20.41
CA ARG A 609 22.16 10.77 -21.49
C ARG A 609 22.29 12.19 -20.95
N ILE A 610 21.43 12.59 -20.00
CA ILE A 610 21.49 13.92 -19.38
C ILE A 610 22.84 14.13 -18.69
N GLU A 611 23.34 13.12 -17.97
CA GLU A 611 24.65 13.19 -17.32
C GLU A 611 25.77 13.37 -18.36
N TYR A 612 25.76 12.57 -19.42
CA TYR A 612 26.75 12.66 -20.49
C TYR A 612 26.76 14.03 -21.17
N GLU A 613 25.59 14.58 -21.48
CA GLU A 613 25.44 15.90 -22.07
C GLU A 613 25.93 17.01 -21.11
N PHE A 614 25.65 16.88 -19.82
CA PHE A 614 26.11 17.83 -18.81
C PHE A 614 27.63 17.74 -18.58
N GLN A 615 28.23 16.54 -18.55
CA GLN A 615 29.68 16.36 -18.45
C GLN A 615 30.42 17.09 -19.58
N ARG A 616 29.86 17.07 -20.80
CA ARG A 616 30.45 17.72 -21.98
C ARG A 616 30.26 19.23 -22.03
N SER A 617 29.06 19.70 -21.67
CA SER A 617 28.68 21.11 -21.84
C SER A 617 28.92 21.96 -20.59
N GLN A 618 28.88 21.35 -19.40
CA GLN A 618 28.80 22.02 -18.10
C GLN A 618 27.70 23.11 -18.05
N ASN A 619 26.67 22.98 -18.90
CA ASN A 619 25.59 23.95 -19.00
C ASN A 619 24.46 23.59 -18.03
N TRP A 620 24.42 24.32 -16.90
CA TRP A 620 23.41 24.13 -15.86
C TRP A 620 21.98 24.40 -16.34
N GLY A 621 21.79 25.37 -17.23
CA GLY A 621 20.47 25.69 -17.78
C GLY A 621 19.90 24.53 -18.60
N THR A 622 20.73 23.91 -19.44
CA THR A 622 20.35 22.71 -20.21
C THR A 622 20.08 21.52 -19.29
N LEU A 623 20.90 21.30 -18.26
CA LEU A 623 20.67 20.25 -17.27
C LEU A 623 19.31 20.41 -16.57
N ILE A 624 19.01 21.62 -16.08
CA ILE A 624 17.74 21.91 -15.41
C ILE A 624 16.56 21.65 -16.34
N HIS A 625 16.63 22.12 -17.60
CA HIS A 625 15.55 21.93 -18.55
C HIS A 625 15.34 20.45 -18.86
N ALA A 626 16.41 19.70 -19.12
CA ALA A 626 16.33 18.28 -19.40
C ALA A 626 15.76 17.47 -18.21
N LEU A 627 16.13 17.84 -16.97
CA LEU A 627 15.56 17.21 -15.77
C LEU A 627 14.08 17.56 -15.57
N LYS A 628 13.66 18.78 -15.92
CA LYS A 628 12.25 19.19 -15.90
C LYS A 628 11.41 18.48 -16.94
N ASP A 629 11.90 18.38 -18.16
CA ASP A 629 11.22 17.66 -19.25
C ASP A 629 11.06 16.19 -18.87
N LEU A 630 12.11 15.60 -18.29
CA LEU A 630 12.07 14.23 -17.80
C LEU A 630 11.08 14.05 -16.64
N ALA A 631 11.01 15.02 -15.72
CA ALA A 631 10.06 14.97 -14.60
C ALA A 631 8.62 15.08 -15.09
N THR A 632 8.36 15.99 -16.03
CA THR A 632 7.04 16.17 -16.65
C THR A 632 6.60 14.89 -17.35
N LEU A 633 7.51 14.24 -18.10
CA LEU A 633 7.23 12.98 -18.78
C LEU A 633 6.86 11.84 -17.81
N TYR A 634 7.46 11.81 -16.61
CA TYR A 634 7.26 10.73 -15.65
C TYR A 634 6.37 11.07 -14.46
N GLN A 635 5.82 12.28 -14.40
CA GLN A 635 4.85 12.68 -13.38
C GLN A 635 3.60 11.79 -13.42
N GLU A 636 3.22 11.32 -14.61
CA GLU A 636 2.15 10.33 -14.85
C GLU A 636 2.61 8.86 -14.69
N HIS A 637 3.84 8.62 -14.23
CA HIS A 637 4.44 7.28 -14.10
C HIS A 637 5.08 7.00 -12.73
N GLU A 638 4.90 7.88 -11.73
CA GLU A 638 5.35 7.65 -10.34
C GLU A 638 4.91 6.30 -9.80
N GLY A 639 5.65 5.68 -8.87
CA GLY A 639 5.31 4.39 -8.30
C GLY A 639 5.45 3.20 -9.27
N LEU A 640 5.36 1.98 -8.73
CA LEU A 640 5.58 0.77 -9.53
C LEU A 640 4.42 0.43 -10.49
N GLY A 641 3.36 1.24 -10.51
CA GLY A 641 2.14 0.99 -11.29
C GLY A 641 1.38 -0.27 -10.83
N GLU A 642 0.53 -0.77 -11.73
CA GLU A 642 -0.19 -2.03 -11.52
C GLU A 642 0.82 -3.17 -11.32
N GLY A 643 0.66 -4.01 -10.30
CA GLY A 643 1.57 -5.15 -10.08
C GLY A 643 2.88 -4.86 -9.33
N GLY A 644 3.15 -3.60 -8.99
CA GLY A 644 4.30 -3.23 -8.17
C GLY A 644 4.31 -3.83 -6.77
N GLN A 645 3.18 -3.72 -6.08
CA GLN A 645 2.95 -4.35 -4.78
C GLN A 645 3.23 -5.86 -4.78
N ARG A 646 2.81 -6.52 -5.86
CA ARG A 646 2.97 -7.96 -6.09
C ARG A 646 4.45 -8.33 -6.30
N THR A 647 5.18 -7.49 -7.02
CA THR A 647 6.63 -7.63 -7.21
C THR A 647 7.40 -7.48 -5.89
N LEU A 648 7.05 -6.47 -5.08
CA LEU A 648 7.66 -6.27 -3.76
C LEU A 648 7.36 -7.42 -2.80
N ARG A 649 6.21 -8.09 -2.93
CA ARG A 649 5.95 -9.34 -2.22
C ARG A 649 6.97 -10.41 -2.59
N LEU A 650 7.22 -10.65 -3.87
CA LEU A 650 8.23 -11.63 -4.30
C LEU A 650 9.64 -11.26 -3.78
N LEU A 651 10.01 -9.98 -3.82
CA LEU A 651 11.27 -9.51 -3.22
C LEU A 651 11.37 -9.87 -1.73
N LYS A 652 10.30 -9.66 -0.95
CA LYS A 652 10.26 -10.04 0.47
C LYS A 652 10.40 -11.55 0.65
N LEU A 653 9.67 -12.36 -0.13
CA LEU A 653 9.75 -13.82 -0.07
C LEU A 653 11.17 -14.32 -0.38
N CYS A 654 11.81 -13.81 -1.44
CA CYS A 654 13.19 -14.17 -1.78
C CYS A 654 14.22 -13.71 -0.73
N ARG A 655 13.90 -12.73 0.11
CA ARG A 655 14.78 -12.33 1.22
C ARG A 655 14.60 -13.21 2.45
N THR A 656 13.39 -13.71 2.67
CA THR A 656 13.04 -14.49 3.85
C THR A 656 13.31 -15.99 3.68
N PHE A 657 12.96 -16.56 2.53
CA PHE A 657 13.11 -17.99 2.27
C PHE A 657 14.35 -18.25 1.44
N LYS A 658 15.14 -19.26 1.85
CA LYS A 658 16.29 -19.73 1.08
C LYS A 658 15.85 -20.54 -0.14
N THR A 659 14.75 -21.28 0.00
CA THR A 659 14.08 -21.99 -1.08
C THR A 659 12.58 -21.72 -1.04
N LEU A 660 12.00 -21.37 -2.19
CA LEU A 660 10.57 -21.17 -2.41
C LEU A 660 10.13 -22.08 -3.57
N LEU A 661 9.42 -23.14 -3.23
CA LEU A 661 8.84 -24.08 -4.18
C LEU A 661 7.47 -23.55 -4.63
N PHE A 662 7.25 -23.51 -5.94
CA PHE A 662 5.97 -23.15 -6.56
C PHE A 662 5.36 -24.39 -7.23
N ALA A 663 4.35 -24.97 -6.60
CA ALA A 663 3.64 -26.12 -7.11
C ALA A 663 2.41 -25.68 -7.93
N THR A 664 2.43 -25.99 -9.22
CA THR A 664 1.40 -25.61 -10.18
C THR A 664 1.28 -26.65 -11.30
N ASP A 665 0.13 -26.68 -11.96
CA ASP A 665 -0.14 -27.49 -13.15
C ASP A 665 0.01 -26.70 -14.46
N ARG A 666 0.45 -25.42 -14.39
CA ARG A 666 0.57 -24.52 -15.55
C ARG A 666 1.96 -24.54 -16.19
N PRO A 667 2.13 -25.11 -17.40
CA PRO A 667 3.43 -25.19 -18.07
C PRO A 667 4.10 -23.82 -18.27
N ALA A 668 3.34 -22.82 -18.75
CA ALA A 668 3.86 -21.48 -18.98
C ALA A 668 4.49 -20.83 -17.73
N VAL A 669 3.93 -21.14 -16.54
CA VAL A 669 4.48 -20.65 -15.26
C VAL A 669 5.73 -21.40 -14.87
N LEU A 670 5.77 -22.72 -15.07
CA LEU A 670 6.93 -23.57 -14.80
C LEU A 670 8.12 -23.13 -15.69
N ASP A 671 7.89 -23.01 -17.00
CA ASP A 671 8.90 -22.56 -17.97
C ASP A 671 9.44 -21.16 -17.63
N TYR A 672 8.55 -20.25 -17.22
CA TYR A 672 8.95 -18.90 -16.83
C TYR A 672 9.78 -18.89 -15.55
N LEU A 673 9.42 -19.70 -14.54
CA LEU A 673 10.21 -19.81 -13.31
C LEU A 673 11.60 -20.41 -13.57
N ASP A 674 11.71 -21.38 -14.49
CA ASP A 674 12.99 -21.94 -14.90
C ASP A 674 13.83 -20.95 -15.72
N TRP A 675 13.22 -20.10 -16.55
CA TRP A 675 13.93 -18.99 -17.18
C TRP A 675 14.40 -17.93 -16.15
N LEU A 676 13.56 -17.63 -15.17
CA LEU A 676 13.79 -16.58 -14.17
C LEU A 676 14.87 -16.94 -13.16
N ASP A 677 14.93 -18.20 -12.72
CA ASP A 677 15.95 -18.73 -11.80
C ASP A 677 16.39 -20.14 -12.26
N PRO A 678 17.19 -20.21 -13.35
CA PRO A 678 17.58 -21.47 -13.95
C PRO A 678 18.40 -22.32 -12.99
N GLU A 679 18.29 -23.64 -13.16
CA GLU A 679 19.16 -24.58 -12.47
C GLU A 679 20.62 -24.37 -12.89
N VAL A 680 21.50 -24.31 -11.88
CA VAL A 680 22.94 -24.10 -12.07
C VAL A 680 23.76 -25.30 -11.58
N THR A 681 23.10 -26.41 -11.27
CA THR A 681 23.74 -27.64 -10.78
C THR A 681 24.78 -28.17 -11.77
N ASP A 682 24.53 -28.02 -13.07
CA ASP A 682 25.42 -28.49 -14.13
C ASP A 682 26.72 -27.69 -14.29
N ASP A 683 26.79 -26.50 -13.67
CA ASP A 683 28.02 -25.71 -13.61
C ASP A 683 28.96 -26.19 -12.50
N LEU A 684 28.52 -27.13 -11.66
CA LEU A 684 29.31 -27.64 -10.55
C LEU A 684 30.28 -28.73 -11.02
N PRO A 685 31.45 -28.86 -10.38
CA PRO A 685 32.29 -30.05 -10.50
C PRO A 685 31.51 -31.32 -10.21
N ASP A 686 31.80 -32.41 -10.94
CA ASP A 686 31.06 -33.68 -10.90
C ASP A 686 30.82 -34.21 -9.47
N SER A 687 31.82 -34.10 -8.60
CA SER A 687 31.73 -34.57 -7.21
C SER A 687 30.71 -33.79 -6.37
N LEU A 688 30.53 -32.50 -6.66
CA LEU A 688 29.53 -31.64 -6.01
C LEU A 688 28.17 -31.81 -6.69
N ARG A 689 28.13 -31.86 -8.01
CA ARG A 689 26.92 -32.14 -8.81
C ARG A 689 26.22 -33.43 -8.37
N ALA A 690 27.00 -34.51 -8.20
CA ALA A 690 26.48 -35.80 -7.73
C ALA A 690 25.92 -35.74 -6.30
N GLN A 691 26.32 -34.78 -5.46
CA GLN A 691 25.72 -34.60 -4.13
C GLN A 691 24.33 -33.97 -4.22
N PHE A 692 24.14 -32.99 -5.11
CA PHE A 692 22.84 -32.38 -5.38
C PHE A 692 21.85 -33.38 -5.98
N HIS A 693 22.26 -34.12 -7.02
CA HIS A 693 21.40 -35.15 -7.64
C HIS A 693 20.99 -36.27 -6.68
N ARG A 694 21.90 -36.75 -5.82
CA ARG A 694 21.58 -37.79 -4.82
C ARG A 694 20.49 -37.37 -3.84
N GLN A 695 20.34 -36.07 -3.59
CA GLN A 695 19.34 -35.53 -2.68
C GLN A 695 18.07 -35.05 -3.42
N GLY A 696 18.04 -35.13 -4.76
CA GLY A 696 16.93 -34.60 -5.56
C GLY A 696 16.81 -33.08 -5.47
N ILE A 697 17.92 -32.38 -5.27
CA ILE A 697 17.97 -30.94 -5.03
C ILE A 697 18.68 -30.25 -6.18
N ARG A 698 18.13 -29.12 -6.62
CA ARG A 698 18.75 -28.23 -7.58
C ARG A 698 19.49 -27.07 -6.92
N ALA A 699 20.63 -26.70 -7.47
CA ALA A 699 21.27 -25.42 -7.17
C ALA A 699 20.61 -24.31 -7.99
N SER A 700 20.21 -23.21 -7.34
CA SER A 700 19.76 -22.00 -8.02
C SER A 700 20.09 -20.76 -7.19
N VAL A 701 20.01 -19.56 -7.78
CA VAL A 701 20.48 -18.33 -7.15
C VAL A 701 19.37 -17.71 -6.30
N LEU A 702 18.18 -17.57 -6.87
CA LEU A 702 17.01 -17.01 -6.20
C LEU A 702 16.25 -18.05 -5.38
N GLY A 703 16.64 -19.32 -5.44
CA GLY A 703 16.01 -20.39 -4.69
C GLY A 703 14.56 -20.62 -5.10
N LEU A 704 14.14 -20.13 -6.26
CA LEU A 704 12.81 -20.41 -6.81
C LEU A 704 12.85 -21.80 -7.43
N VAL A 705 11.88 -22.65 -7.13
CA VAL A 705 11.84 -24.04 -7.59
C VAL A 705 10.43 -24.35 -8.12
N PRO A 706 10.22 -24.47 -9.44
CA PRO A 706 8.97 -24.96 -9.98
C PRO A 706 8.77 -26.44 -9.66
N VAL A 707 7.52 -26.80 -9.34
CA VAL A 707 7.09 -28.18 -9.11
C VAL A 707 5.89 -28.45 -10.01
N ASN A 708 6.07 -29.33 -10.99
CA ASN A 708 5.06 -29.65 -12.00
C ASN A 708 4.05 -30.67 -11.47
N LEU A 709 2.87 -30.21 -11.06
CA LEU A 709 1.81 -31.07 -10.53
C LEU A 709 1.13 -31.97 -11.59
N ASN A 710 1.48 -31.81 -12.86
CA ASN A 710 1.10 -32.80 -13.89
C ASN A 710 1.98 -34.05 -13.85
N GLN A 711 3.14 -33.97 -13.19
CA GLN A 711 4.14 -35.05 -13.14
C GLN A 711 4.33 -35.62 -11.73
N VAL A 712 4.03 -34.84 -10.70
CA VAL A 712 4.15 -35.25 -9.30
C VAL A 712 2.89 -34.92 -8.52
N SER A 713 2.60 -35.69 -7.48
CA SER A 713 1.48 -35.44 -6.58
C SER A 713 1.77 -34.29 -5.62
N VAL A 714 0.73 -33.77 -4.96
CA VAL A 714 0.88 -32.78 -3.87
C VAL A 714 1.75 -33.31 -2.71
N ASN A 715 1.71 -34.61 -2.43
CA ASN A 715 2.52 -35.25 -1.39
C ASN A 715 4.00 -35.30 -1.78
N GLU A 716 4.29 -35.61 -3.04
CA GLU A 716 5.65 -35.58 -3.57
C GLU A 716 6.22 -34.16 -3.56
N ALA A 717 5.40 -33.14 -3.84
CA ALA A 717 5.80 -31.74 -3.68
C ALA A 717 6.17 -31.39 -2.22
N MET A 718 5.41 -31.90 -1.25
CA MET A 718 5.71 -31.73 0.18
C MET A 718 6.99 -32.46 0.59
N HIS A 719 7.20 -33.70 0.14
CA HIS A 719 8.45 -34.43 0.37
C HIS A 719 9.67 -33.67 -0.18
N ARG A 720 9.55 -33.07 -1.36
CA ARG A 720 10.60 -32.21 -1.93
C ARG A 720 10.90 -31.02 -1.02
N ALA A 721 9.88 -30.32 -0.52
CA ALA A 721 10.08 -29.20 0.41
C ALA A 721 10.81 -29.64 1.70
N ILE A 722 10.46 -30.81 2.24
CA ILE A 722 11.14 -31.42 3.40
C ILE A 722 12.60 -31.77 3.06
N ALA A 723 12.86 -32.33 1.88
CA ALA A 723 14.22 -32.64 1.42
C ALA A 723 15.10 -31.38 1.34
N TYR A 724 14.58 -30.28 0.78
CA TYR A 724 15.27 -28.99 0.82
C TYR A 724 15.52 -28.50 2.26
N GLY A 725 14.55 -28.66 3.16
CA GLY A 725 14.71 -28.33 4.57
C GLY A 725 15.85 -29.12 5.23
N ARG A 726 15.91 -30.44 4.98
CA ARG A 726 16.95 -31.33 5.51
C ARG A 726 18.32 -31.02 4.92
N TRP A 727 18.38 -30.64 3.64
CA TRP A 727 19.62 -30.23 3.00
C TRP A 727 20.21 -28.95 3.59
N HIS A 728 19.35 -27.96 3.87
CA HIS A 728 19.83 -26.75 4.52
C HIS A 728 20.13 -26.95 6.00
N LYS A 729 19.50 -27.95 6.65
CA LYS A 729 19.64 -28.26 8.07
C LYS A 729 19.91 -29.74 8.33
N PRO A 730 21.07 -30.28 7.91
CA PRO A 730 21.36 -31.70 8.03
C PRO A 730 21.51 -32.15 9.50
N GLN A 731 21.78 -31.20 10.41
CA GLN A 731 21.92 -31.45 11.85
C GLN A 731 20.60 -31.41 12.60
N THR A 732 19.49 -31.02 11.96
CA THR A 732 18.18 -30.94 12.58
C THR A 732 17.43 -32.25 12.35
N PRO A 733 17.31 -33.13 13.36
CA PRO A 733 16.73 -34.47 13.17
C PRO A 733 15.24 -34.42 12.80
N GLN A 734 14.53 -33.37 13.24
CA GLN A 734 13.11 -33.19 12.99
C GLN A 734 12.84 -31.72 12.64
N LEU A 735 12.34 -31.50 11.42
CA LEU A 735 11.98 -30.17 10.94
C LEU A 735 10.62 -29.75 11.48
N ALA A 736 10.50 -28.51 11.93
CA ALA A 736 9.23 -27.91 12.30
C ALA A 736 8.46 -27.50 11.03
N LEU A 737 7.41 -28.25 10.72
CA LEU A 737 6.52 -28.01 9.58
C LEU A 737 5.27 -27.21 10.01
N GLY A 738 5.01 -26.12 9.31
CA GLY A 738 3.81 -25.30 9.48
C GLY A 738 2.98 -25.22 8.20
N VAL A 739 1.67 -25.37 8.28
CA VAL A 739 0.75 -25.30 7.14
C VAL A 739 -0.20 -24.12 7.29
N LEU A 740 -0.20 -23.22 6.30
CA LEU A 740 -1.04 -22.02 6.22
C LEU A 740 -2.16 -22.22 5.19
N THR A 741 -3.41 -22.25 5.66
CA THR A 741 -4.60 -22.39 4.80
C THR A 741 -5.21 -21.04 4.40
N CYS A 742 -4.75 -19.96 5.01
CA CYS A 742 -5.10 -18.57 4.70
C CYS A 742 -4.05 -17.63 5.31
N PRO A 743 -4.08 -16.32 5.00
CA PRO A 743 -3.29 -15.35 5.73
C PRO A 743 -3.65 -15.36 7.21
N LEU A 744 -2.64 -15.37 8.07
CA LEU A 744 -2.77 -15.41 9.52
C LEU A 744 -1.71 -14.50 10.14
N ILE A 745 -2.00 -14.02 11.35
CA ILE A 745 -1.04 -13.31 12.19
C ILE A 745 -0.44 -14.34 13.14
N LEU A 746 0.75 -14.82 12.85
CA LEU A 746 1.43 -15.74 13.76
C LEU A 746 2.17 -14.96 14.86
N LYS A 747 2.10 -15.45 16.09
CA LYS A 747 2.80 -14.85 17.25
C LYS A 747 3.56 -15.90 18.05
N ASN A 748 4.80 -15.59 18.43
CA ASN A 748 5.54 -16.39 19.38
C ASN A 748 5.22 -15.89 20.82
N PRO A 749 4.50 -16.66 21.64
CA PRO A 749 4.06 -16.23 22.97
C PRO A 749 5.22 -16.10 23.96
N GLN A 750 6.36 -16.75 23.73
CA GLN A 750 7.51 -16.77 24.65
C GLN A 750 8.33 -15.46 24.66
N GLN A 751 8.04 -14.53 23.74
CA GLN A 751 8.72 -13.23 23.65
C GLN A 751 7.82 -12.04 24.06
N ALA A 752 6.59 -12.32 24.52
CA ALA A 752 5.64 -11.30 24.98
C ALA A 752 5.66 -11.08 26.51
N MET A 753 6.56 -11.77 27.23
CA MET A 753 6.95 -11.52 28.62
C MET A 753 8.37 -10.97 28.65
#